data_AF-A0AA44VQN3-F1
#
_entry.id   AF-A0AA44VQN3-F1
#
_cell.length_a   1.000
_cell.length_b   1.000
_cell.length_c   1.000
_cell.angle_alpha   90.00
_cell.angle_beta   90.00
_cell.angle_gamma   90.00
#
_symmetry.space_group_name_H-M   'P 1'
#
loop_
_entity.id
_entity.type
_entity.pdbx_description
1 polymer ?
#
loop_
_entity_poly.entity_id
_entity_poly.type
_entity_poly.pdbx_seq_one_letter_code
_entity_poly.pdbx_strand_id
1 'polypeptide(L)'
;MGVTVCANGLSVVHQGSGGEANATLPDVCLTTVGKPVVPIPYGNNAKSADLAGGTTTVSMDGGNSIAIKGSKFSASTGDAGGDKKGVASGTIEAEAEFISASPTVKFEGIGVCRLSDQMTMNKANTMCLGGAQNPSVSVTEDQEGTYTVEVKARYPDSVLLKNADFDITDTGGGILASGHFDSSGKSTVSGLKPGQTKIVVKESVNEFNPNILRLDNPHYLSDINDDDFFDRAAQGQQTFWQPNRIAPPFEGWGAMGKSLTSDRYFADIVKYETKTHFVKHHPEFSFDILAESLIAGIESMSPEITDQVIASGLPIVMEEGELLSVLFRLPRHETADRMLAYMRARGNGNPQTYLKNYDWQTAQKSLGSELEALLSKIKGRIESLSSEASRLNFVYLSADIYDAHAKTVNTFTKKLSDNLSKSFKRLQAKSESLMSDVSEVSVIQALENIYSTEAGKIEVVINAILKIDLEEQKWVKFRAIYSDRWQTPIYAQNLKVTTNSVVHEEGIALNVSPTRSTESETMELASETQKIEGGVTVLDNLKSNTDIVVVEFAGESGIEDQISKIQDSVEATLDGSYNALVEDMKGFKEQWDEEGYLTLGDGVIDGAIAWGADIVDMVSPSFWGDAADSISDLTSSAVDKLAIYSTDKFNTITKAMLTKEGQLKNSTWVLETIGKEFDSFHNSVFESVDDAIEEVQGLYLESKDVLRKLECIAQHRKTIIALPQKMAEGDVDAIQVFIDTVLMEFDPGWANEIKGHENFPKAMAIIEDHDTILSYVTYLSLMLEAIPPNFYSYYGGKAGAYLLLELILTVVLAICTAGVGAAARISTLVARFAGGVKKIKGIKNSANALDSFIKAIESLIDVLSDYQGLAEKLVKRPLGKFKGKPVTTITAKKKAVKRDADCRLCHSNQHKTPRYKRGELDYI
;
A
#
# COMPACT_ATOMS: atom_id res chain seq x y z
N MET A 1 46.63 38.87 15.28
CA MET A 1 45.78 39.36 14.18
C MET A 1 45.21 38.13 13.46
N GLY A 2 44.31 38.30 12.47
CA GLY A 2 43.99 37.18 11.58
C GLY A 2 45.22 36.79 10.75
N VAL A 3 45.37 35.50 10.44
CA VAL A 3 46.40 35.00 9.52
C VAL A 3 45.75 34.88 8.14
N THR A 4 46.12 35.74 7.19
CA THR A 4 45.38 35.85 5.91
C THR A 4 46.07 35.17 4.73
N VAL A 5 47.33 34.76 4.87
CA VAL A 5 48.14 34.21 3.77
C VAL A 5 48.61 32.78 4.05
N CYS A 6 48.43 31.89 3.06
CA CYS A 6 49.01 30.55 3.05
C CYS A 6 50.09 30.41 1.98
N ALA A 7 50.97 29.43 2.17
CA ALA A 7 51.90 28.95 1.18
C ALA A 7 51.76 27.42 1.11
N ASN A 8 51.48 26.88 -0.08
CA ASN A 8 51.23 25.44 -0.29
C ASN A 8 50.07 24.87 0.58
N GLY A 9 49.01 25.65 0.82
CA GLY A 9 47.88 25.24 1.67
C GLY A 9 48.15 25.26 3.18
N LEU A 10 49.34 25.70 3.62
CA LEU A 10 49.72 25.83 5.02
C LEU A 10 49.86 27.32 5.36
N SER A 11 49.34 27.77 6.50
CA SER A 11 49.40 29.18 6.89
C SER A 11 50.85 29.65 7.09
N VAL A 12 51.18 30.86 6.61
CA VAL A 12 52.52 31.42 6.74
C VAL A 12 52.78 31.86 8.19
N VAL A 13 53.96 31.52 8.71
CA VAL A 13 54.38 31.99 10.04
C VAL A 13 55.03 33.37 9.90
N HIS A 14 54.51 34.33 10.64
CA HIS A 14 55.05 35.70 10.75
C HIS A 14 54.97 36.16 12.20
N GLN A 15 55.62 37.26 12.57
CA GLN A 15 55.80 37.65 13.97
C GLN A 15 54.47 37.68 14.77
N GLY A 16 53.49 38.45 14.28
CA GLY A 16 52.13 38.55 14.85
C GLY A 16 51.14 37.44 14.50
N SER A 17 51.59 36.28 13.96
CA SER A 17 50.70 35.16 13.58
C SER A 17 50.12 34.39 14.77
N GLY A 18 50.80 34.42 15.92
CA GLY A 18 50.42 33.66 17.10
C GLY A 18 50.84 32.19 17.05
N GLY A 19 51.79 31.84 16.18
CA GLY A 19 52.29 30.48 16.06
C GLY A 19 53.15 30.04 17.26
N GLU A 20 53.14 28.75 17.57
CA GLU A 20 53.88 28.14 18.67
C GLU A 20 54.56 26.84 18.26
N ALA A 21 55.82 26.67 18.63
CA ALA A 21 56.57 25.43 18.51
C ALA A 21 56.67 24.76 19.88
N ASN A 22 56.17 23.53 20.00
CA ASN A 22 56.24 22.72 21.21
C ASN A 22 57.17 21.53 20.98
N ALA A 23 58.11 21.28 21.90
CA ALA A 23 59.05 20.17 21.79
C ALA A 23 58.31 18.83 21.78
N THR A 24 58.51 18.04 20.72
CA THR A 24 57.92 16.70 20.58
C THR A 24 58.87 15.60 21.05
N LEU A 25 60.16 15.92 21.18
CA LEU A 25 61.15 15.08 21.84
C LEU A 25 61.41 15.62 23.27
N PRO A 26 61.76 14.76 24.24
CA PRO A 26 62.05 15.20 25.60
C PRO A 26 63.27 16.13 25.65
N ASP A 27 63.13 17.30 26.27
CA ASP A 27 64.24 18.25 26.43
C ASP A 27 65.10 17.86 27.63
N VAL A 28 66.08 16.97 27.40
CA VAL A 28 66.85 16.38 28.51
C VAL A 28 67.95 17.35 28.98
N CYS A 29 67.77 17.86 30.20
CA CYS A 29 68.74 18.72 30.87
C CYS A 29 69.34 18.02 32.10
N LEU A 30 70.60 18.30 32.40
CA LEU A 30 71.25 17.88 33.64
C LEU A 30 70.71 18.72 34.80
N THR A 31 70.27 18.04 35.86
CA THR A 31 69.59 18.65 37.00
C THR A 31 70.15 18.10 38.31
N THR A 32 70.41 18.98 39.27
CA THR A 32 70.87 18.63 40.62
C THR A 32 69.70 18.13 41.47
N VAL A 33 69.68 16.84 41.81
CA VAL A 33 68.65 16.22 42.67
C VAL A 33 69.28 15.80 43.99
N GLY A 34 69.37 16.76 44.93
CA GLY A 34 70.07 16.57 46.20
C GLY A 34 71.59 16.61 46.01
N LYS A 35 72.27 15.46 46.08
CA LYS A 35 73.72 15.34 45.84
C LYS A 35 74.11 14.94 44.40
N PRO A 36 73.44 13.98 43.73
CA PRO A 36 73.75 13.67 42.34
C PRO A 36 73.21 14.71 41.34
N VAL A 37 73.89 14.80 40.19
CA VAL A 37 73.37 15.45 38.98
C VAL A 37 72.86 14.34 38.05
N VAL A 38 71.62 14.44 37.59
CA VAL A 38 70.95 13.43 36.75
C VAL A 38 70.26 14.08 35.54
N PRO A 39 70.17 13.38 34.40
CA PRO A 39 69.40 13.85 33.25
C PRO A 39 67.89 13.76 33.52
N ILE A 40 67.16 14.87 33.34
CA ILE A 40 65.70 14.96 33.50
C ILE A 40 65.10 15.57 32.22
N PRO A 41 64.01 14.99 31.66
CA PRO A 41 63.30 15.57 30.54
C PRO A 41 62.39 16.72 30.98
N TYR A 42 62.51 17.86 30.30
CA TYR A 42 61.62 19.02 30.43
C TYR A 42 60.72 19.16 29.19
N GLY A 43 59.63 19.91 29.35
CA GLY A 43 58.86 20.44 28.22
C GLY A 43 59.46 21.76 27.75
N ASN A 44 59.36 22.06 26.46
CA ASN A 44 59.88 23.30 25.89
C ASN A 44 58.90 23.91 24.86
N ASN A 45 58.63 25.21 24.95
CA ASN A 45 57.75 26.00 24.06
C ASN A 45 58.45 27.27 23.56
N ALA A 46 58.29 27.60 22.28
CA ALA A 46 58.76 28.85 21.67
C ALA A 46 57.65 29.49 20.80
N LYS A 47 57.62 30.81 20.67
CA LYS A 47 56.50 31.55 20.07
C LYS A 47 56.91 32.45 18.90
N SER A 48 56.01 32.63 17.93
CA SER A 48 56.24 33.47 16.75
C SER A 48 56.47 34.95 17.08
N ALA A 49 55.97 35.43 18.22
CA ALA A 49 56.18 36.80 18.67
C ALA A 49 57.67 37.16 18.81
N ASP A 50 58.49 36.16 19.17
CA ASP A 50 59.93 36.28 19.41
C ASP A 50 60.77 36.03 18.14
N LEU A 51 60.15 36.08 16.95
CA LEU A 51 60.79 35.88 15.65
C LEU A 51 61.94 36.85 15.41
N ALA A 52 63.12 36.28 15.19
CA ALA A 52 64.37 36.95 14.83
C ALA A 52 64.92 36.37 13.51
N GLY A 53 65.54 37.21 12.69
CA GLY A 53 66.05 36.82 11.37
C GLY A 53 64.95 36.46 10.36
N GLY A 54 63.78 37.08 10.48
CA GLY A 54 62.74 37.07 9.44
C GLY A 54 63.02 38.08 8.32
N THR A 55 62.05 38.26 7.41
CA THR A 55 62.12 39.21 6.29
C THR A 55 62.24 40.67 6.74
N THR A 56 62.84 41.51 5.88
CA THR A 56 63.12 42.94 6.17
C THR A 56 62.49 43.91 5.14
N THR A 57 62.22 43.44 3.93
CA THR A 57 61.66 44.19 2.79
C THR A 57 60.21 43.80 2.47
N VAL A 58 59.76 42.64 2.97
CA VAL A 58 58.38 42.13 2.80
C VAL A 58 57.79 41.88 4.18
N SER A 59 56.50 42.19 4.36
CA SER A 59 55.77 42.00 5.62
C SER A 59 54.35 41.47 5.37
N MET A 60 53.75 40.84 6.39
CA MET A 60 52.37 40.31 6.35
C MET A 60 51.52 40.82 7.51
N ASP A 61 50.20 40.75 7.34
CA ASP A 61 49.18 40.89 8.40
C ASP A 61 49.49 41.97 9.44
N GLY A 62 49.46 43.24 9.01
CA GLY A 62 49.72 44.40 9.87
C GLY A 62 51.21 44.81 9.97
N GLY A 63 52.04 44.45 8.99
CA GLY A 63 53.44 44.90 8.92
C GLY A 63 54.44 43.99 9.65
N ASN A 64 54.05 42.76 9.98
CA ASN A 64 54.91 41.80 10.68
C ASN A 64 55.99 41.21 9.76
N SER A 65 57.19 41.01 10.31
CA SER A 65 58.25 40.24 9.66
C SER A 65 57.85 38.77 9.48
N ILE A 66 58.20 38.17 8.34
CA ILE A 66 57.80 36.82 7.93
C ILE A 66 58.94 35.84 8.22
N ALA A 67 58.62 34.66 8.74
CA ALA A 67 59.61 33.61 8.98
C ALA A 67 60.04 32.96 7.66
N ILE A 68 61.35 32.84 7.46
CA ILE A 68 61.98 32.21 6.29
C ILE A 68 63.02 31.19 6.76
N LYS A 69 63.49 30.32 5.88
CA LYS A 69 64.43 29.25 6.26
C LYS A 69 65.70 29.82 6.91
N GLY A 70 65.98 29.42 8.15
CA GLY A 70 67.06 29.96 8.99
C GLY A 70 66.63 31.07 9.98
N SER A 71 65.37 31.52 9.93
CA SER A 71 64.78 32.32 11.01
C SER A 71 64.71 31.53 12.32
N LYS A 72 64.74 32.25 13.44
CA LYS A 72 64.73 31.69 14.80
C LYS A 72 63.62 32.34 15.63
N PHE A 73 63.04 31.63 16.58
CA PHE A 73 62.41 32.26 17.74
C PHE A 73 63.52 32.45 18.79
N SER A 74 63.70 33.68 19.24
CA SER A 74 64.89 34.10 19.99
C SER A 74 65.04 33.50 21.39
N ALA A 75 63.93 32.99 21.95
CA ALA A 75 63.92 32.17 23.15
C ALA A 75 62.98 30.96 22.98
N SER A 76 63.29 29.89 23.68
CA SER A 76 62.39 28.79 23.98
C SER A 76 62.32 28.63 25.51
N THR A 77 61.26 28.08 26.09
CA THR A 77 60.99 28.18 27.53
C THR A 77 60.41 26.90 28.13
N GLY A 78 60.71 26.63 29.39
CA GLY A 78 60.20 25.47 30.15
C GLY A 78 61.26 24.51 30.69
N ASP A 79 62.51 24.63 30.23
CA ASP A 79 63.66 23.83 30.65
C ASP A 79 64.54 24.50 31.73
N ALA A 80 64.15 25.68 32.22
CA ALA A 80 64.86 26.47 33.24
C ALA A 80 65.19 25.71 34.55
N GLY A 81 64.47 24.62 34.85
CA GLY A 81 64.75 23.76 35.99
C GLY A 81 66.06 22.95 35.88
N GLY A 82 66.61 22.80 34.67
CA GLY A 82 67.88 22.12 34.41
C GLY A 82 69.09 22.97 34.79
N ASP A 83 69.41 23.06 36.07
CA ASP A 83 70.48 23.94 36.59
C ASP A 83 71.91 23.62 36.09
N LYS A 84 72.11 22.45 35.49
CA LYS A 84 73.35 22.04 34.80
C LYS A 84 73.20 21.96 33.27
N LYS A 85 72.08 22.45 32.74
CA LYS A 85 71.75 22.72 31.34
C LYS A 85 71.54 21.49 30.44
N GLY A 86 71.08 21.75 29.21
CA GLY A 86 70.82 20.74 28.17
C GLY A 86 72.02 19.83 27.92
N VAL A 87 71.78 18.51 27.89
CA VAL A 87 72.80 17.48 27.73
C VAL A 87 73.59 17.62 26.43
N ALA A 88 72.93 18.03 25.34
CA ALA A 88 73.55 18.21 24.02
C ALA A 88 73.90 19.68 23.73
N SER A 89 73.06 20.65 24.14
CA SER A 89 73.25 22.06 23.81
C SER A 89 74.19 22.82 24.75
N GLY A 90 74.29 22.40 26.02
CA GLY A 90 74.93 23.18 27.07
C GLY A 90 74.21 24.51 27.39
N THR A 91 72.93 24.63 27.03
CA THR A 91 72.08 25.81 27.26
C THR A 91 70.78 25.46 27.99
N ILE A 92 70.13 26.48 28.55
CA ILE A 92 68.71 26.46 28.89
C ILE A 92 68.04 27.65 28.22
N GLU A 93 66.77 27.51 27.88
CA GLU A 93 65.92 28.57 27.32
C GLU A 93 66.49 29.27 26.06
N ALA A 94 67.36 28.59 25.30
CA ALA A 94 68.00 29.14 24.11
C ALA A 94 67.11 29.10 22.85
N GLU A 95 67.62 29.54 21.71
CA GLU A 95 66.79 29.73 20.51
C GLU A 95 66.12 28.44 19.98
N ALA A 96 65.02 28.64 19.24
CA ALA A 96 64.41 27.62 18.39
C ALA A 96 64.55 28.00 16.91
N GLU A 97 65.11 27.12 16.06
CA GLU A 97 65.46 27.45 14.66
C GLU A 97 64.72 26.56 13.65
N PHE A 98 64.17 27.17 12.59
CA PHE A 98 63.45 26.46 11.52
C PHE A 98 64.38 25.58 10.66
N ILE A 99 64.07 24.28 10.60
CA ILE A 99 64.77 23.25 9.82
C ILE A 99 64.19 23.16 8.41
N SER A 100 62.85 23.13 8.30
CA SER A 100 62.12 23.06 7.03
C SER A 100 61.45 24.40 6.69
N ALA A 101 61.10 24.54 5.41
CA ALA A 101 60.39 25.69 4.84
C ALA A 101 59.79 25.28 3.49
N SER A 102 58.97 26.14 2.90
CA SER A 102 58.42 25.93 1.56
C SER A 102 59.51 25.73 0.50
N PRO A 103 59.39 24.70 -0.36
CA PRO A 103 60.31 24.50 -1.48
C PRO A 103 60.01 25.42 -2.68
N THR A 104 58.78 25.92 -2.82
CA THR A 104 58.32 26.66 -4.01
C THR A 104 57.94 28.11 -3.75
N VAL A 105 57.45 28.46 -2.55
CA VAL A 105 57.11 29.83 -2.17
C VAL A 105 58.29 30.45 -1.42
N LYS A 106 58.78 31.58 -1.93
CA LYS A 106 59.99 32.23 -1.42
C LYS A 106 59.75 33.71 -1.19
N PHE A 107 60.18 34.21 -0.04
CA PHE A 107 60.29 35.65 0.24
C PHE A 107 61.77 36.00 0.36
N GLU A 108 62.18 37.12 -0.23
CA GLU A 108 63.60 37.54 -0.29
C GLU A 108 64.54 36.47 -0.91
N GLY A 109 63.99 35.60 -1.77
CA GLY A 109 64.70 34.48 -2.40
C GLY A 109 64.85 33.22 -1.54
N ILE A 110 64.40 33.25 -0.28
CA ILE A 110 64.50 32.17 0.71
C ILE A 110 63.11 31.56 0.94
N GLY A 111 63.03 30.24 1.12
CA GLY A 111 61.76 29.53 1.35
C GLY A 111 61.04 30.01 2.61
N VAL A 112 59.72 30.22 2.55
CA VAL A 112 58.92 30.69 3.68
C VAL A 112 58.58 29.56 4.67
N CYS A 113 58.65 29.85 5.97
CA CYS A 113 58.25 28.91 7.03
C CYS A 113 56.74 28.99 7.29
N ARG A 114 56.11 27.84 7.49
CA ARG A 114 54.65 27.67 7.56
C ARG A 114 54.24 26.83 8.76
N LEU A 115 52.93 26.71 8.99
CA LEU A 115 52.33 25.64 9.78
C LEU A 115 53.01 24.30 9.48
N SER A 116 53.33 23.53 10.52
CA SER A 116 54.02 22.23 10.50
C SER A 116 55.48 22.22 10.00
N ASP A 117 56.09 23.36 9.66
CA ASP A 117 57.54 23.39 9.39
C ASP A 117 58.34 23.15 10.69
N GLN A 118 59.29 22.20 10.63
CA GLN A 118 59.99 21.64 11.78
C GLN A 118 61.01 22.61 12.39
N MET A 119 61.23 22.53 13.70
CA MET A 119 62.18 23.38 14.41
C MET A 119 63.09 22.59 15.36
N THR A 120 64.34 23.03 15.51
CA THR A 120 65.15 22.73 16.70
C THR A 120 64.71 23.63 17.85
N MET A 121 64.97 23.25 19.11
CA MET A 121 64.66 24.06 20.29
C MET A 121 65.78 23.94 21.34
N ASN A 122 65.92 24.95 22.21
CA ASN A 122 67.04 25.10 23.14
C ASN A 122 68.40 24.81 22.45
N LYS A 123 68.67 25.50 21.33
CA LYS A 123 69.89 25.32 20.54
C LYS A 123 70.15 23.84 20.16
N ALA A 124 69.11 23.18 19.67
CA ALA A 124 69.08 21.78 19.29
C ALA A 124 69.34 20.75 20.42
N ASN A 125 69.05 21.10 21.69
CA ASN A 125 68.93 20.08 22.74
C ASN A 125 67.73 19.17 22.52
N THR A 126 66.65 19.72 21.94
CA THR A 126 65.45 19.00 21.53
C THR A 126 64.92 19.51 20.18
N MET A 127 63.84 18.89 19.69
CA MET A 127 63.21 19.21 18.41
C MET A 127 61.67 19.22 18.51
N CYS A 128 61.07 20.16 17.78
CA CYS A 128 59.67 20.19 17.40
C CYS A 128 59.52 19.53 16.02
N LEU A 129 59.40 18.20 16.01
CA LEU A 129 59.21 17.40 14.80
C LEU A 129 57.77 17.46 14.27
N GLY A 130 56.80 17.81 15.11
CA GLY A 130 55.44 18.19 14.70
C GLY A 130 55.35 19.58 14.05
N GLY A 131 56.45 20.34 14.12
CA GLY A 131 56.58 21.67 13.54
C GLY A 131 55.77 22.78 14.22
N ALA A 132 56.07 24.02 13.83
CA ALA A 132 55.40 25.20 14.35
C ALA A 132 53.89 25.12 14.07
N GLN A 133 53.09 25.16 15.13
CA GLN A 133 51.63 25.28 15.03
C GLN A 133 51.29 26.74 14.76
N ASN A 134 50.24 27.00 13.98
CA ASN A 134 49.85 28.35 13.56
C ASN A 134 48.35 28.36 13.20
N PRO A 135 47.60 29.45 13.41
CA PRO A 135 46.20 29.52 13.02
C PRO A 135 45.97 29.25 11.52
N SER A 136 44.85 28.62 11.17
CA SER A 136 44.42 28.42 9.78
C SER A 136 44.08 29.75 9.10
N VAL A 137 44.24 29.80 7.78
CA VAL A 137 43.80 30.95 6.98
C VAL A 137 42.28 30.95 6.84
N SER A 138 41.67 32.12 6.99
CA SER A 138 40.25 32.36 6.73
C SER A 138 40.09 33.55 5.79
N VAL A 139 39.50 33.31 4.62
CA VAL A 139 39.01 34.35 3.69
C VAL A 139 37.48 34.39 3.73
N THR A 140 36.89 35.56 3.47
CA THR A 140 35.43 35.71 3.34
C THR A 140 34.99 35.43 1.91
N GLU A 141 33.76 34.93 1.68
CA GLU A 141 33.22 34.63 0.33
C GLU A 141 33.45 35.76 -0.68
N ASP A 142 33.24 37.02 -0.30
CA ASP A 142 33.41 38.20 -1.16
C ASP A 142 34.87 38.43 -1.62
N GLN A 143 35.85 37.82 -0.96
CA GLN A 143 37.28 37.91 -1.27
C GLN A 143 37.80 36.72 -2.10
N GLU A 144 37.09 35.60 -2.10
CA GLU A 144 37.48 34.37 -2.81
C GLU A 144 37.15 34.44 -4.31
N GLY A 145 36.11 35.18 -4.68
CA GLY A 145 35.79 35.51 -6.07
C GLY A 145 34.83 34.51 -6.73
N THR A 146 35.03 34.24 -8.03
CA THR A 146 34.20 33.32 -8.80
C THR A 146 35.04 32.40 -9.67
N TYR A 147 34.52 31.20 -9.89
CA TYR A 147 35.17 30.12 -10.62
C TYR A 147 34.60 29.98 -12.03
N THR A 148 35.43 29.38 -12.89
CA THR A 148 35.08 28.96 -14.24
C THR A 148 35.21 27.45 -14.31
N VAL A 149 34.15 26.78 -14.76
CA VAL A 149 34.07 25.32 -14.85
C VAL A 149 33.90 24.89 -16.30
N GLU A 150 34.80 24.01 -16.76
CA GLU A 150 34.59 23.25 -18.00
C GLU A 150 33.65 22.06 -17.74
N VAL A 151 32.48 22.06 -18.35
CA VAL A 151 31.51 20.96 -18.25
C VAL A 151 31.55 20.11 -19.52
N LYS A 152 31.53 18.78 -19.37
CA LYS A 152 31.44 17.81 -20.47
C LYS A 152 30.51 16.66 -20.08
N ALA A 153 29.65 16.23 -21.01
CA ALA A 153 28.80 15.05 -20.83
C ALA A 153 29.21 13.96 -21.82
N ARG A 154 29.43 12.73 -21.35
CA ARG A 154 29.87 11.61 -22.20
C ARG A 154 28.95 10.40 -22.13
N TYR A 155 28.72 9.78 -23.28
CA TYR A 155 28.14 8.45 -23.38
C TYR A 155 29.10 7.39 -22.81
N PRO A 156 28.63 6.17 -22.46
CA PRO A 156 29.48 5.11 -21.93
C PRO A 156 30.63 4.69 -22.86
N ASP A 157 30.45 4.83 -24.17
CA ASP A 157 31.45 4.60 -25.23
C ASP A 157 32.52 5.71 -25.34
N SER A 158 32.44 6.74 -24.48
CA SER A 158 33.28 7.94 -24.45
C SER A 158 33.05 8.97 -25.56
N VAL A 159 31.97 8.86 -26.35
CA VAL A 159 31.51 9.94 -27.23
C VAL A 159 30.93 11.08 -26.37
N LEU A 160 31.16 12.34 -26.75
CA LEU A 160 30.59 13.50 -26.05
C LEU A 160 29.20 13.87 -26.59
N LEU A 161 28.28 14.20 -25.68
CA LEU A 161 26.99 14.80 -26.01
C LEU A 161 27.21 16.21 -26.59
N LYS A 162 26.55 16.52 -27.70
CA LYS A 162 26.70 17.77 -28.46
C LYS A 162 25.37 18.52 -28.56
N ASN A 163 25.44 19.83 -28.74
CA ASN A 163 24.30 20.71 -28.98
C ASN A 163 23.14 20.45 -28.01
N ALA A 164 23.43 20.51 -26.71
CA ALA A 164 22.48 20.19 -25.65
C ALA A 164 22.62 21.19 -24.50
N ASP A 165 21.49 21.61 -23.92
CA ASP A 165 21.48 22.52 -22.78
C ASP A 165 21.71 21.76 -21.46
N PHE A 166 22.25 22.45 -20.46
CA PHE A 166 22.30 21.96 -19.09
C PHE A 166 22.20 23.11 -18.09
N ASP A 167 21.73 22.80 -16.89
CA ASP A 167 21.67 23.72 -15.76
C ASP A 167 22.60 23.23 -14.65
N ILE A 168 23.37 24.15 -14.08
CA ILE A 168 24.15 23.96 -12.85
C ILE A 168 23.27 24.43 -11.70
N THR A 169 22.97 23.53 -10.77
CA THR A 169 22.08 23.80 -9.64
C THR A 169 22.81 23.72 -8.31
N ASP A 170 22.25 24.33 -7.27
CA ASP A 170 22.63 24.05 -5.88
C ASP A 170 22.13 22.66 -5.44
N THR A 171 22.48 22.25 -4.22
CA THR A 171 22.09 20.94 -3.67
C THR A 171 20.58 20.80 -3.42
N GLY A 172 19.84 21.91 -3.35
CA GLY A 172 18.38 21.97 -3.23
C GLY A 172 17.63 22.12 -4.56
N GLY A 173 18.34 22.19 -5.70
CA GLY A 173 17.76 22.29 -7.04
C GLY A 173 17.58 23.72 -7.58
N GLY A 174 18.02 24.76 -6.86
CA GLY A 174 18.01 26.14 -7.36
C GLY A 174 19.03 26.32 -8.50
N ILE A 175 18.63 26.92 -9.62
CA ILE A 175 19.54 27.16 -10.77
C ILE A 175 20.54 28.27 -10.42
N LEU A 176 21.83 27.93 -10.45
CA LEU A 176 22.95 28.85 -10.23
C LEU A 176 23.44 29.45 -11.55
N ALA A 177 23.52 28.63 -12.60
CA ALA A 177 23.86 29.05 -13.96
C ALA A 177 23.37 28.03 -14.98
N SER A 178 23.22 28.43 -16.24
CA SER A 178 22.91 27.54 -17.36
C SER A 178 24.06 27.55 -18.37
N GLY A 179 24.21 26.46 -19.12
CA GLY A 179 25.20 26.31 -20.17
C GLY A 179 24.69 25.49 -21.35
N HIS A 180 25.47 25.49 -22.43
CA HIS A 180 25.18 24.77 -23.67
C HIS A 180 26.43 24.00 -24.11
N PHE A 181 26.30 22.71 -24.39
CA PHE A 181 27.36 21.90 -25.00
C PHE A 181 27.46 22.23 -26.48
N ASP A 182 28.63 22.69 -26.92
CA ASP A 182 28.88 23.04 -28.31
C ASP A 182 28.96 21.82 -29.26
N SER A 183 29.32 22.06 -30.52
CA SER A 183 29.52 21.01 -31.53
C SER A 183 30.72 20.09 -31.25
N SER A 184 31.60 20.47 -30.33
CA SER A 184 32.68 19.63 -29.79
C SER A 184 32.26 18.81 -28.55
N GLY A 185 31.07 19.08 -28.00
CA GLY A 185 30.51 18.44 -26.81
C GLY A 185 31.10 18.99 -25.50
N LYS A 186 31.50 20.27 -25.52
CA LYS A 186 32.13 20.95 -24.38
C LYS A 186 31.38 22.23 -24.06
N SER A 187 31.46 22.66 -22.82
CA SER A 187 30.96 23.96 -22.38
C SER A 187 31.85 24.55 -21.30
N THR A 188 31.80 25.86 -21.13
CA THR A 188 32.53 26.59 -20.11
C THR A 188 31.60 27.61 -19.48
N VAL A 189 31.36 27.49 -18.17
CA VAL A 189 30.49 28.37 -17.40
C VAL A 189 31.33 29.13 -16.37
N SER A 190 31.22 30.46 -16.37
CA SER A 190 32.00 31.35 -15.50
C SER A 190 31.08 32.13 -14.55
N GLY A 191 31.63 32.62 -13.45
CA GLY A 191 30.88 33.44 -12.48
C GLY A 191 30.22 32.64 -11.36
N LEU A 192 30.60 31.36 -11.20
CA LEU A 192 30.09 30.49 -10.15
C LEU A 192 30.77 30.81 -8.81
N LYS A 193 30.00 30.85 -7.71
CA LYS A 193 30.56 30.93 -6.35
C LYS A 193 31.24 29.60 -5.96
N PRO A 194 32.19 29.60 -5.00
CA PRO A 194 32.67 28.37 -4.36
C PRO A 194 31.50 27.58 -3.74
N GLY A 195 31.64 26.25 -3.67
CA GLY A 195 30.66 25.37 -3.04
C GLY A 195 30.16 24.17 -3.87
N GLN A 196 29.18 23.49 -3.29
CA GLN A 196 28.60 22.25 -3.80
C GLN A 196 27.48 22.51 -4.81
N THR A 197 27.53 21.78 -5.94
CA THR A 197 26.61 21.93 -7.06
C THR A 197 26.20 20.57 -7.65
N LYS A 198 25.06 20.54 -8.34
CA LYS A 198 24.61 19.42 -9.18
C LYS A 198 24.52 19.89 -10.64
N ILE A 199 24.44 18.94 -11.57
CA ILE A 199 24.29 19.21 -13.01
C ILE A 199 23.02 18.50 -13.50
N VAL A 200 22.15 19.23 -14.18
CA VAL A 200 20.95 18.69 -14.85
C VAL A 200 21.11 18.89 -16.35
N VAL A 201 21.21 17.80 -17.12
CA VAL A 201 21.41 17.85 -18.58
C VAL A 201 20.08 17.61 -19.31
N LYS A 202 19.84 18.35 -20.39
CA LYS A 202 18.68 18.18 -21.28
C LYS A 202 19.08 17.38 -22.52
N GLU A 203 18.10 16.87 -23.26
CA GLU A 203 18.36 16.12 -24.50
C GLU A 203 19.05 17.03 -25.54
N SER A 204 19.75 16.40 -26.50
CA SER A 204 20.34 17.12 -27.63
C SER A 204 19.27 17.79 -28.51
N VAL A 205 19.66 18.84 -29.22
CA VAL A 205 18.88 19.41 -30.34
C VAL A 205 19.10 18.58 -31.62
N ASN A 206 20.16 17.76 -31.68
CA ASN A 206 20.43 16.92 -32.84
C ASN A 206 19.39 15.79 -32.97
N GLU A 207 18.99 15.49 -34.21
CA GLU A 207 18.17 14.32 -34.53
C GLU A 207 18.83 13.04 -34.00
N PHE A 208 18.02 12.11 -33.49
CA PHE A 208 18.52 10.82 -33.03
C PHE A 208 18.89 9.95 -34.22
N ASN A 209 20.14 9.50 -34.24
CA ASN A 209 20.63 8.53 -35.20
C ASN A 209 20.93 7.21 -34.47
N PRO A 210 20.11 6.16 -34.66
CA PRO A 210 20.42 4.80 -34.20
C PRO A 210 21.77 4.32 -34.74
N ASN A 211 22.47 3.52 -33.95
CA ASN A 211 23.68 2.84 -34.36
C ASN A 211 23.32 1.76 -35.40
N ILE A 212 24.09 1.69 -36.49
CA ILE A 212 23.90 0.65 -37.52
C ILE A 212 24.39 -0.68 -36.95
N LEU A 213 23.45 -1.55 -36.56
CA LEU A 213 23.73 -2.89 -36.01
C LEU A 213 23.57 -4.00 -37.05
N ARG A 214 22.83 -3.76 -38.14
CA ARG A 214 22.56 -4.78 -39.16
C ARG A 214 23.72 -4.95 -40.13
N LEU A 215 24.16 -6.19 -40.30
CA LEU A 215 25.25 -6.61 -41.17
C LEU A 215 24.70 -7.25 -42.45
N ASP A 216 25.51 -7.28 -43.52
CA ASP A 216 25.14 -7.98 -44.76
C ASP A 216 24.95 -9.48 -44.50
N ASN A 217 23.86 -10.06 -45.00
CA ASN A 217 23.55 -11.48 -44.80
C ASN A 217 24.40 -12.34 -45.77
N PRO A 218 25.34 -13.18 -45.27
CA PRO A 218 26.17 -14.02 -46.13
C PRO A 218 25.38 -15.15 -46.83
N HIS A 219 24.10 -15.33 -46.48
CA HIS A 219 23.20 -16.31 -47.07
C HIS A 219 22.13 -15.70 -47.99
N TYR A 220 22.13 -14.38 -48.20
CA TYR A 220 21.14 -13.72 -49.06
C TYR A 220 21.21 -14.24 -50.50
N LEU A 221 20.06 -14.60 -51.07
CA LEU A 221 19.91 -15.00 -52.47
C LEU A 221 18.78 -14.18 -53.12
N SER A 222 19.14 -13.33 -54.07
CA SER A 222 18.17 -12.47 -54.78
C SER A 222 17.13 -13.29 -55.55
N ASP A 223 17.57 -14.39 -56.17
CA ASP A 223 16.73 -15.38 -56.84
C ASP A 223 17.38 -16.76 -56.70
N ILE A 224 16.54 -17.80 -56.56
CA ILE A 224 16.96 -19.21 -56.52
C ILE A 224 15.80 -20.06 -57.03
N ASN A 225 16.08 -20.82 -58.09
CA ASN A 225 15.11 -21.75 -58.69
C ASN A 225 14.72 -22.87 -57.70
N ASP A 226 13.59 -23.53 -57.96
CA ASP A 226 13.05 -24.53 -57.05
C ASP A 226 13.95 -25.75 -56.85
N ASP A 227 14.62 -26.23 -57.91
CA ASP A 227 15.51 -27.39 -57.82
C ASP A 227 16.70 -27.12 -56.88
N ASP A 228 17.44 -26.02 -57.12
CA ASP A 228 18.56 -25.57 -56.27
C ASP A 228 18.10 -25.25 -54.83
N PHE A 229 16.87 -24.77 -54.66
CA PHE A 229 16.28 -24.51 -53.35
C PHE A 229 16.01 -25.81 -52.59
N PHE A 230 15.33 -26.77 -53.21
CA PHE A 230 14.95 -28.02 -52.57
C PHE A 230 16.15 -28.92 -52.28
N ASP A 231 17.15 -29.00 -53.17
CA ASP A 231 18.38 -29.76 -52.92
C ASP A 231 19.12 -29.25 -51.66
N ARG A 232 19.07 -27.93 -51.40
CA ARG A 232 19.68 -27.30 -50.23
C ARG A 232 18.81 -27.44 -48.97
N ALA A 233 17.49 -27.25 -49.09
CA ALA A 233 16.54 -27.41 -47.99
C ALA A 233 16.48 -28.88 -47.49
N ALA A 234 16.57 -29.85 -48.40
CA ALA A 234 16.64 -31.27 -48.09
C ALA A 234 17.95 -31.72 -47.43
N GLN A 235 19.01 -30.90 -47.50
CA GLN A 235 20.34 -31.19 -46.95
C GLN A 235 20.91 -32.54 -47.43
N GLY A 236 20.67 -32.89 -48.70
CA GLY A 236 21.10 -34.16 -49.29
C GLY A 236 20.20 -35.37 -48.97
N GLN A 237 19.04 -35.18 -48.32
CA GLN A 237 18.00 -36.20 -48.26
C GLN A 237 17.36 -36.42 -49.63
N GLN A 238 16.95 -37.64 -49.93
CA GLN A 238 16.29 -37.95 -51.19
C GLN A 238 14.85 -37.39 -51.18
N THR A 239 14.51 -36.57 -52.18
CA THR A 239 13.18 -35.97 -52.31
C THR A 239 12.16 -36.98 -52.88
N PHE A 240 10.87 -36.78 -52.59
CA PHE A 240 9.83 -37.73 -53.03
C PHE A 240 9.67 -37.83 -54.57
N TRP A 241 10.18 -36.87 -55.33
CA TRP A 241 10.04 -36.81 -56.80
C TRP A 241 11.26 -37.31 -57.60
N GLN A 242 12.38 -37.59 -56.93
CA GLN A 242 13.59 -38.14 -57.55
C GLN A 242 13.54 -39.68 -57.65
N PRO A 243 13.99 -40.28 -58.78
CA PRO A 243 13.85 -41.71 -59.02
C PRO A 243 14.77 -42.58 -58.14
N ASN A 244 14.15 -43.51 -57.40
CA ASN A 244 14.83 -44.51 -56.55
C ASN A 244 15.85 -45.35 -57.34
N ARG A 245 17.12 -45.38 -56.89
CA ARG A 245 18.15 -46.31 -57.41
C ARG A 245 18.25 -47.63 -56.63
N ILE A 246 17.62 -47.73 -55.45
CA ILE A 246 17.54 -48.93 -54.61
C ILE A 246 16.09 -49.05 -54.08
N ALA A 247 15.63 -50.27 -53.77
CA ALA A 247 14.28 -50.55 -53.27
C ALA A 247 13.91 -49.73 -52.02
N PRO A 248 12.63 -49.36 -51.83
CA PRO A 248 12.25 -48.21 -51.02
C PRO A 248 12.25 -48.47 -49.51
N PRO A 249 12.64 -47.45 -48.72
CA PRO A 249 12.12 -47.29 -47.38
C PRO A 249 11.63 -45.85 -47.11
N PHE A 250 10.36 -45.72 -46.70
CA PHE A 250 9.73 -44.49 -46.20
C PHE A 250 9.58 -43.32 -47.19
N GLU A 251 8.70 -42.39 -46.82
CA GLU A 251 8.33 -41.22 -47.63
C GLU A 251 9.52 -40.27 -47.78
N GLY A 252 9.88 -39.92 -49.02
CA GLY A 252 11.01 -39.04 -49.30
C GLY A 252 10.81 -37.61 -48.78
N TRP A 253 11.92 -36.87 -48.65
CA TRP A 253 11.89 -35.49 -48.16
C TRP A 253 10.90 -34.64 -48.98
N GLY A 254 10.16 -33.79 -48.28
CA GLY A 254 9.11 -32.94 -48.84
C GLY A 254 7.71 -33.53 -48.73
N ALA A 255 7.52 -34.83 -48.52
CA ALA A 255 6.19 -35.45 -48.39
C ALA A 255 5.49 -35.03 -47.07
N MET A 256 4.68 -33.96 -47.13
CA MET A 256 4.11 -33.33 -45.93
C MET A 256 2.90 -34.05 -45.33
N GLY A 257 2.74 -33.91 -44.01
CA GLY A 257 1.54 -34.26 -43.27
C GLY A 257 0.43 -33.20 -43.31
N LYS A 258 -0.67 -33.45 -42.57
CA LYS A 258 -1.87 -32.58 -42.54
C LYS A 258 -1.77 -31.32 -41.69
N SER A 259 -0.75 -31.18 -40.85
CA SER A 259 -0.55 -30.03 -39.96
C SER A 259 0.81 -29.41 -40.26
N LEU A 260 0.87 -28.10 -40.41
CA LEU A 260 2.08 -27.38 -40.81
C LEU A 260 3.06 -27.20 -39.65
N THR A 261 2.55 -26.91 -38.46
CA THR A 261 3.34 -26.69 -37.24
C THR A 261 4.07 -27.92 -36.73
N SER A 262 3.58 -29.11 -37.06
CA SER A 262 4.22 -30.39 -36.72
C SER A 262 5.01 -31.00 -37.88
N ASP A 263 4.98 -30.39 -39.07
CA ASP A 263 5.67 -30.91 -40.26
C ASP A 263 7.12 -30.41 -40.34
N ARG A 264 8.05 -31.37 -40.32
CA ARG A 264 9.48 -31.10 -40.40
C ARG A 264 9.90 -30.49 -41.74
N TYR A 265 9.33 -30.96 -42.85
CA TYR A 265 9.75 -30.51 -44.19
C TYR A 265 9.25 -29.09 -44.47
N PHE A 266 8.06 -28.74 -43.98
CA PHE A 266 7.61 -27.36 -43.96
C PHE A 266 8.51 -26.46 -43.11
N ALA A 267 8.92 -26.93 -41.91
CA ALA A 267 9.86 -26.19 -41.08
C ALA A 267 11.24 -26.00 -41.76
N ASP A 268 11.77 -27.03 -42.43
CA ASP A 268 13.01 -26.94 -43.22
C ASP A 268 12.90 -25.86 -44.32
N ILE A 269 11.77 -25.83 -45.06
CA ILE A 269 11.49 -24.84 -46.11
C ILE A 269 11.39 -23.42 -45.54
N VAL A 270 10.59 -23.20 -44.48
CA VAL A 270 10.40 -21.87 -43.89
C VAL A 270 11.70 -21.34 -43.30
N LYS A 271 12.48 -22.18 -42.59
CA LYS A 271 13.78 -21.78 -42.03
C LYS A 271 14.78 -21.43 -43.13
N TYR A 272 14.89 -22.24 -44.19
CA TYR A 272 15.82 -21.97 -45.27
C TYR A 272 15.43 -20.71 -46.07
N GLU A 273 14.17 -20.56 -46.48
CA GLU A 273 13.69 -19.37 -47.20
C GLU A 273 13.86 -18.10 -46.35
N THR A 274 13.47 -18.12 -45.07
CA THR A 274 13.66 -16.97 -44.14
C THR A 274 15.14 -16.57 -44.05
N LYS A 275 16.05 -17.54 -43.96
CA LYS A 275 17.50 -17.32 -43.87
C LYS A 275 18.10 -16.73 -45.16
N THR A 276 17.55 -17.06 -46.33
CA THR A 276 18.06 -16.56 -47.63
C THR A 276 17.32 -15.32 -48.14
N HIS A 277 16.18 -14.95 -47.55
CA HIS A 277 15.32 -13.87 -48.04
C HIS A 277 15.89 -12.46 -47.81
N PHE A 278 16.35 -12.17 -46.59
CA PHE A 278 16.70 -10.80 -46.20
C PHE A 278 18.14 -10.45 -46.62
N VAL A 279 18.33 -9.24 -47.17
CA VAL A 279 19.65 -8.70 -47.58
C VAL A 279 20.60 -8.53 -46.40
N LYS A 280 20.05 -8.20 -45.22
CA LYS A 280 20.80 -7.99 -43.98
C LYS A 280 20.33 -8.93 -42.87
N HIS A 281 21.16 -9.11 -41.86
CA HIS A 281 20.81 -9.80 -40.61
C HIS A 281 21.17 -8.93 -39.39
N HIS A 282 20.52 -9.20 -38.26
CA HIS A 282 20.91 -8.64 -36.97
C HIS A 282 21.83 -9.63 -36.22
N PRO A 283 22.85 -9.20 -35.45
CA PRO A 283 23.67 -10.10 -34.65
C PRO A 283 22.90 -10.80 -33.53
N GLU A 284 22.01 -10.06 -32.85
CA GLU A 284 21.27 -10.58 -31.67
C GLU A 284 19.90 -11.23 -31.98
N PHE A 285 19.36 -11.11 -33.20
CA PHE A 285 18.06 -11.70 -33.56
C PHE A 285 18.24 -12.73 -34.69
N SER A 286 18.02 -14.01 -34.37
CA SER A 286 18.15 -15.10 -35.33
C SER A 286 16.96 -15.20 -36.28
N PHE A 287 17.25 -15.51 -37.55
CA PHE A 287 16.24 -15.90 -38.54
C PHE A 287 15.41 -17.12 -38.10
N ASP A 288 15.98 -18.03 -37.30
CA ASP A 288 15.27 -19.21 -36.80
C ASP A 288 14.08 -18.83 -35.91
N ILE A 289 14.22 -17.79 -35.08
CA ILE A 289 13.15 -17.33 -34.17
C ILE A 289 12.00 -16.72 -34.98
N LEU A 290 12.31 -15.95 -36.04
CA LEU A 290 11.29 -15.44 -36.96
C LEU A 290 10.61 -16.60 -37.71
N ALA A 291 11.37 -17.56 -38.22
CA ALA A 291 10.84 -18.73 -38.92
C ALA A 291 9.92 -19.58 -38.02
N GLU A 292 10.30 -19.84 -36.77
CA GLU A 292 9.48 -20.57 -35.80
C GLU A 292 8.20 -19.80 -35.44
N SER A 293 8.30 -18.47 -35.28
CA SER A 293 7.13 -17.61 -35.06
C SER A 293 6.18 -17.61 -36.27
N LEU A 294 6.71 -17.63 -37.50
CA LEU A 294 5.92 -17.73 -38.74
C LEU A 294 5.22 -19.09 -38.84
N ILE A 295 5.93 -20.20 -38.56
CA ILE A 295 5.36 -21.56 -38.56
C ILE A 295 4.18 -21.64 -37.57
N ALA A 296 4.38 -21.17 -36.33
CA ALA A 296 3.33 -21.13 -35.30
C ALA A 296 2.17 -20.20 -35.70
N GLY A 297 2.45 -19.07 -36.34
CA GLY A 297 1.46 -18.08 -36.77
C GLY A 297 0.55 -18.57 -37.89
N ILE A 298 1.11 -19.27 -38.88
CA ILE A 298 0.41 -19.70 -40.10
C ILE A 298 -0.78 -20.63 -39.79
N GLU A 299 -0.62 -21.58 -38.85
CA GLU A 299 -1.69 -22.51 -38.49
C GLU A 299 -2.57 -21.99 -37.33
N SER A 300 -2.00 -21.35 -36.31
CA SER A 300 -2.79 -20.85 -35.17
C SER A 300 -3.63 -19.62 -35.50
N MET A 301 -3.15 -18.76 -36.40
CA MET A 301 -3.74 -17.46 -36.77
C MET A 301 -4.08 -16.56 -35.57
N SER A 302 -3.37 -16.73 -34.46
CA SER A 302 -3.60 -16.04 -33.18
C SER A 302 -2.98 -14.63 -33.17
N PRO A 303 -3.62 -13.63 -32.55
CA PRO A 303 -3.04 -12.29 -32.38
C PRO A 303 -1.69 -12.31 -31.65
N GLU A 304 -1.55 -13.17 -30.63
CA GLU A 304 -0.38 -13.23 -29.74
C GLU A 304 0.86 -13.74 -30.49
N ILE A 305 0.71 -14.76 -31.34
CA ILE A 305 1.80 -15.23 -32.20
C ILE A 305 2.04 -14.26 -33.37
N THR A 306 1.02 -13.54 -33.84
CA THR A 306 1.21 -12.45 -34.82
C THR A 306 2.07 -11.33 -34.24
N ASP A 307 1.86 -10.96 -32.98
CA ASP A 307 2.68 -10.01 -32.25
C ASP A 307 4.13 -10.51 -32.11
N GLN A 308 4.35 -11.81 -31.88
CA GLN A 308 5.69 -12.40 -31.85
C GLN A 308 6.40 -12.36 -33.21
N VAL A 309 5.69 -12.61 -34.32
CA VAL A 309 6.21 -12.44 -35.70
C VAL A 309 6.64 -11.01 -35.94
N ILE A 310 5.82 -10.02 -35.55
CA ILE A 310 6.15 -8.60 -35.70
C ILE A 310 7.36 -8.21 -34.86
N ALA A 311 7.39 -8.59 -33.57
CA ALA A 311 8.50 -8.30 -32.67
C ALA A 311 9.83 -8.93 -33.14
N SER A 312 9.79 -10.11 -33.77
CA SER A 312 10.97 -10.81 -34.30
C SER A 312 11.39 -10.30 -35.69
N GLY A 313 10.44 -9.82 -36.50
CA GLY A 313 10.70 -9.30 -37.85
C GLY A 313 11.25 -7.88 -37.87
N LEU A 314 10.85 -7.02 -36.92
CA LEU A 314 11.29 -5.63 -36.83
C LEU A 314 12.83 -5.48 -36.90
N PRO A 315 13.66 -6.13 -36.05
CA PRO A 315 15.13 -5.96 -36.05
C PRO A 315 15.81 -6.54 -37.30
N ILE A 316 15.13 -7.45 -38.00
CA ILE A 316 15.63 -8.05 -39.24
C ILE A 316 15.42 -7.12 -40.44
N VAL A 317 14.30 -6.37 -40.47
CA VAL A 317 13.88 -5.54 -41.63
C VAL A 317 14.39 -4.10 -41.60
N MET A 318 14.49 -3.46 -40.44
CA MET A 318 14.85 -2.03 -40.31
C MET A 318 15.95 -1.79 -39.26
N GLU A 319 16.74 -0.72 -39.42
CA GLU A 319 17.93 -0.46 -38.58
C GLU A 319 17.55 -0.15 -37.12
N GLU A 320 16.47 0.62 -36.92
CA GLU A 320 15.86 0.93 -35.64
C GLU A 320 15.01 -0.22 -35.06
N GLY A 321 14.94 -1.35 -35.76
CA GLY A 321 13.96 -2.41 -35.50
C GLY A 321 14.11 -3.08 -34.13
N GLU A 322 15.31 -3.09 -33.55
CA GLU A 322 15.50 -3.52 -32.15
C GLU A 322 14.77 -2.59 -31.18
N LEU A 323 14.90 -1.26 -31.34
CA LEU A 323 14.26 -0.27 -30.48
C LEU A 323 12.74 -0.38 -30.55
N LEU A 324 12.20 -0.56 -31.75
CA LEU A 324 10.76 -0.78 -31.94
C LEU A 324 10.29 -2.12 -31.38
N SER A 325 11.08 -3.20 -31.53
CA SER A 325 10.78 -4.51 -30.97
C SER A 325 10.75 -4.50 -29.44
N VAL A 326 11.62 -3.72 -28.81
CA VAL A 326 11.65 -3.50 -27.35
C VAL A 326 10.48 -2.64 -26.91
N LEU A 327 10.23 -1.50 -27.55
CA LEU A 327 9.08 -0.64 -27.28
C LEU A 327 7.75 -1.43 -27.40
N PHE A 328 7.61 -2.26 -28.43
CA PHE A 328 6.45 -3.12 -28.65
C PHE A 328 6.21 -4.08 -27.49
N ARG A 329 7.28 -4.73 -26.99
CA ARG A 329 7.24 -5.69 -25.88
C ARG A 329 7.31 -5.04 -24.49
N LEU A 330 7.52 -3.73 -24.39
CA LEU A 330 7.75 -3.03 -23.12
C LEU A 330 6.59 -3.25 -22.11
N PRO A 331 6.85 -3.81 -20.91
CA PRO A 331 5.84 -3.98 -19.87
C PRO A 331 5.20 -2.67 -19.42
N ARG A 332 4.02 -2.72 -18.79
CA ARG A 332 3.33 -1.50 -18.29
C ARG A 332 4.05 -0.76 -17.17
N HIS A 333 4.90 -1.46 -16.41
CA HIS A 333 5.62 -0.93 -15.26
C HIS A 333 6.95 -0.22 -15.64
N GLU A 334 7.40 -0.36 -16.88
CA GLU A 334 8.62 0.27 -17.37
C GLU A 334 8.40 1.76 -17.73
N THR A 335 9.41 2.60 -17.49
CA THR A 335 9.25 4.06 -17.52
C THR A 335 9.82 4.70 -18.78
N ALA A 336 9.39 5.95 -19.05
CA ALA A 336 9.95 6.78 -20.10
C ALA A 336 11.48 6.94 -19.95
N ASP A 337 11.98 7.19 -18.72
CA ASP A 337 13.42 7.31 -18.47
C ASP A 337 14.20 6.06 -18.89
N ARG A 338 13.73 4.88 -18.49
CA ARG A 338 14.41 3.61 -18.78
C ARG A 338 14.36 3.26 -20.26
N MET A 339 13.23 3.50 -20.94
CA MET A 339 13.14 3.33 -22.40
C MET A 339 14.06 4.30 -23.15
N LEU A 340 14.11 5.57 -22.74
CA LEU A 340 15.00 6.57 -23.36
C LEU A 340 16.48 6.27 -23.07
N ALA A 341 16.82 5.81 -21.86
CA ALA A 341 18.16 5.31 -21.54
C ALA A 341 18.54 4.08 -22.37
N TYR A 342 17.59 3.18 -22.66
CA TYR A 342 17.82 2.05 -23.58
C TYR A 342 18.16 2.51 -25.00
N MET A 343 17.49 3.58 -25.46
CA MET A 343 17.80 4.23 -26.75
C MET A 343 19.15 4.95 -26.74
N ARG A 344 19.50 5.69 -25.67
CA ARG A 344 20.81 6.37 -25.55
C ARG A 344 22.01 5.41 -25.52
N ALA A 345 21.80 4.13 -25.20
CA ALA A 345 22.81 3.08 -25.33
C ALA A 345 23.02 2.61 -26.80
N ARG A 346 22.13 2.98 -27.71
CA ARG A 346 22.01 2.45 -29.08
C ARG A 346 21.95 3.52 -30.16
N GLY A 347 22.21 4.78 -29.82
CA GLY A 347 22.23 5.88 -30.77
C GLY A 347 22.57 7.19 -30.09
N ASN A 348 22.88 8.20 -30.90
CA ASN A 348 23.27 9.53 -30.47
C ASN A 348 22.24 10.57 -30.94
N GLY A 349 21.97 11.61 -30.14
CA GLY A 349 20.99 12.65 -30.46
C GLY A 349 19.79 12.61 -29.52
N ASN A 350 18.60 13.02 -29.97
CA ASN A 350 17.41 13.19 -29.13
C ASN A 350 16.37 12.06 -29.26
N PRO A 351 16.39 11.03 -28.38
CA PRO A 351 15.46 9.90 -28.46
C PRO A 351 13.98 10.32 -28.23
N GLN A 352 13.72 11.38 -27.47
CA GLN A 352 12.35 11.86 -27.20
C GLN A 352 11.70 12.45 -28.47
N THR A 353 12.42 13.36 -29.14
CA THR A 353 11.96 13.99 -30.38
C THR A 353 11.82 12.95 -31.50
N TYR A 354 12.70 11.96 -31.53
CA TYR A 354 12.62 10.83 -32.46
C TYR A 354 11.33 10.02 -32.27
N LEU A 355 11.01 9.57 -31.05
CA LEU A 355 9.79 8.80 -30.79
C LEU A 355 8.50 9.61 -31.01
N LYS A 356 8.52 10.92 -30.76
CA LYS A 356 7.39 11.84 -31.01
C LYS A 356 7.12 12.06 -32.50
N ASN A 357 8.17 12.10 -33.33
CA ASN A 357 8.08 12.41 -34.76
C ASN A 357 8.32 11.17 -35.67
N TYR A 358 8.28 9.96 -35.11
CA TYR A 358 8.61 8.73 -35.85
C TYR A 358 7.58 8.42 -36.95
N ASP A 359 8.05 8.05 -38.15
CA ASP A 359 7.19 7.67 -39.28
C ASP A 359 6.71 6.21 -39.15
N TRP A 360 5.70 6.02 -38.30
CA TRP A 360 5.02 4.74 -38.11
C TRP A 360 4.47 4.14 -39.41
N GLN A 361 4.08 4.97 -40.39
CA GLN A 361 3.46 4.51 -41.63
C GLN A 361 4.49 3.90 -42.58
N THR A 362 5.66 4.52 -42.72
CA THR A 362 6.77 3.97 -43.50
C THR A 362 7.32 2.70 -42.85
N ALA A 363 7.49 2.69 -41.52
CA ALA A 363 7.93 1.51 -40.78
C ALA A 363 6.94 0.33 -40.92
N GLN A 364 5.63 0.60 -40.79
CA GLN A 364 4.57 -0.38 -41.03
C GLN A 364 4.68 -0.96 -42.44
N LYS A 365 4.81 -0.09 -43.45
CA LYS A 365 4.89 -0.50 -44.86
C LYS A 365 6.12 -1.38 -45.14
N SER A 366 7.29 -0.99 -44.66
CA SER A 366 8.53 -1.74 -44.88
C SER A 366 8.50 -3.13 -44.25
N LEU A 367 8.01 -3.26 -43.01
CA LEU A 367 7.85 -4.58 -42.38
C LEU A 367 6.81 -5.43 -43.12
N GLY A 368 5.67 -4.83 -43.49
CA GLY A 368 4.61 -5.51 -44.23
C GLY A 368 5.08 -6.07 -45.57
N SER A 369 5.75 -5.26 -46.39
CA SER A 369 6.19 -5.69 -47.73
C SER A 369 7.21 -6.82 -47.71
N GLU A 370 8.16 -6.80 -46.77
CA GLU A 370 9.18 -7.86 -46.65
C GLU A 370 8.56 -9.18 -46.14
N LEU A 371 7.69 -9.12 -45.12
CA LEU A 371 7.01 -10.32 -44.61
C LEU A 371 6.01 -10.90 -45.63
N GLU A 372 5.29 -10.06 -46.38
CA GLU A 372 4.43 -10.50 -47.49
C GLU A 372 5.24 -11.13 -48.62
N ALA A 373 6.42 -10.57 -48.96
CA ALA A 373 7.31 -11.15 -49.96
C ALA A 373 7.88 -12.51 -49.53
N LEU A 374 8.29 -12.66 -48.26
CA LEU A 374 8.77 -13.92 -47.70
C LEU A 374 7.66 -14.99 -47.72
N LEU A 375 6.46 -14.66 -47.23
CA LEU A 375 5.31 -15.57 -47.25
C LEU A 375 4.90 -15.96 -48.69
N SER A 376 5.03 -15.04 -49.65
CA SER A 376 4.80 -15.31 -51.07
C SER A 376 5.80 -16.33 -51.62
N LYS A 377 7.11 -16.22 -51.30
CA LYS A 377 8.11 -17.22 -51.68
C LYS A 377 7.82 -18.59 -51.04
N ILE A 378 7.53 -18.63 -49.73
CA ILE A 378 7.16 -19.87 -49.00
C ILE A 378 5.95 -20.55 -49.65
N LYS A 379 4.89 -19.78 -49.96
CA LYS A 379 3.71 -20.28 -50.66
C LYS A 379 4.08 -20.85 -52.04
N GLY A 380 4.93 -20.16 -52.80
CA GLY A 380 5.44 -20.62 -54.08
C GLY A 380 6.12 -21.99 -53.99
N ARG A 381 6.99 -22.22 -53.00
CA ARG A 381 7.62 -23.53 -52.79
C ARG A 381 6.59 -24.65 -52.56
N ILE A 382 5.53 -24.39 -51.80
CA ILE A 382 4.45 -25.37 -51.60
C ILE A 382 3.72 -25.66 -52.93
N GLU A 383 3.47 -24.65 -53.76
CA GLU A 383 2.83 -24.81 -55.07
C GLU A 383 3.72 -25.57 -56.07
N SER A 384 5.05 -25.42 -55.99
CA SER A 384 6.01 -26.22 -56.74
C SER A 384 6.03 -27.69 -56.29
N LEU A 385 5.92 -27.98 -54.98
CA LEU A 385 5.72 -29.35 -54.47
C LEU A 385 4.37 -29.94 -54.91
N SER A 386 3.29 -29.14 -54.97
CA SER A 386 2.00 -29.55 -55.53
C SER A 386 2.10 -29.91 -57.02
N SER A 387 2.91 -29.15 -57.76
CA SER A 387 3.18 -29.40 -59.17
C SER A 387 3.95 -30.71 -59.39
N GLU A 388 5.00 -30.97 -58.59
CA GLU A 388 5.77 -32.22 -58.66
C GLU A 388 4.97 -33.46 -58.22
N ALA A 389 4.15 -33.34 -57.16
CA ALA A 389 3.22 -34.40 -56.77
C ALA A 389 2.17 -34.68 -57.86
N SER A 390 1.65 -33.64 -58.51
CA SER A 390 0.71 -33.77 -59.63
C SER A 390 1.37 -34.44 -60.85
N ARG A 391 2.62 -34.08 -61.17
CA ARG A 391 3.43 -34.70 -62.24
C ARG A 391 3.60 -36.21 -62.05
N LEU A 392 3.61 -36.67 -60.80
CA LEU A 392 3.75 -38.08 -60.41
C LEU A 392 2.42 -38.78 -60.08
N ASN A 393 1.29 -38.10 -60.23
CA ASN A 393 -0.07 -38.57 -59.88
C ASN A 393 -0.26 -38.88 -58.38
N PHE A 394 0.49 -38.25 -57.47
CA PHE A 394 0.26 -38.32 -56.03
C PHE A 394 -0.86 -37.36 -55.60
N VAL A 395 -2.09 -37.68 -56.01
CA VAL A 395 -3.29 -36.83 -55.81
C VAL A 395 -3.52 -36.45 -54.35
N TYR A 396 -3.25 -37.37 -53.40
CA TYR A 396 -3.39 -37.09 -51.97
C TYR A 396 -2.38 -36.05 -51.46
N LEU A 397 -1.20 -35.91 -52.10
CA LEU A 397 -0.23 -34.89 -51.74
C LEU A 397 -0.58 -33.54 -52.39
N SER A 398 -0.90 -33.52 -53.69
CA SER A 398 -1.21 -32.26 -54.37
C SER A 398 -2.52 -31.64 -53.89
N ALA A 399 -3.65 -32.34 -54.09
CA ALA A 399 -4.97 -31.77 -53.86
C ALA A 399 -5.39 -31.73 -52.38
N ASP A 400 -5.09 -32.77 -51.59
CA ASP A 400 -5.57 -32.86 -50.20
C ASP A 400 -4.61 -32.23 -49.17
N ILE A 401 -3.33 -32.03 -49.52
CA ILE A 401 -2.28 -31.52 -48.61
C ILE A 401 -1.72 -30.18 -49.09
N TYR A 402 -0.97 -30.13 -50.19
CA TYR A 402 -0.25 -28.90 -50.59
C TYR A 402 -1.19 -27.75 -50.96
N ASP A 403 -2.28 -28.01 -51.67
CA ASP A 403 -3.26 -26.98 -52.02
C ASP A 403 -3.96 -26.40 -50.76
N ALA A 404 -4.19 -27.24 -49.75
CA ALA A 404 -4.72 -26.81 -48.44
C ALA A 404 -3.69 -25.98 -47.65
N HIS A 405 -2.41 -26.37 -47.71
CA HIS A 405 -1.30 -25.66 -47.07
C HIS A 405 -1.03 -24.30 -47.71
N ALA A 406 -0.94 -24.22 -49.05
CA ALA A 406 -0.78 -22.97 -49.79
C ALA A 406 -1.95 -22.00 -49.53
N LYS A 407 -3.19 -22.52 -49.40
CA LYS A 407 -4.36 -21.75 -48.98
C LYS A 407 -4.26 -21.24 -47.54
N THR A 408 -3.71 -22.03 -46.63
CA THR A 408 -3.50 -21.67 -45.22
C THR A 408 -2.47 -20.55 -45.09
N VAL A 409 -1.32 -20.67 -45.76
CA VAL A 409 -0.30 -19.60 -45.84
C VAL A 409 -0.90 -18.30 -46.40
N ASN A 410 -1.62 -18.37 -47.54
CA ASN A 410 -2.29 -17.20 -48.14
C ASN A 410 -3.34 -16.56 -47.20
N THR A 411 -4.02 -17.35 -46.38
CA THR A 411 -4.97 -16.84 -45.37
C THR A 411 -4.24 -16.12 -44.24
N PHE A 412 -3.10 -16.66 -43.79
CA PHE A 412 -2.24 -15.99 -42.82
C PHE A 412 -1.64 -14.69 -43.36
N THR A 413 -1.12 -14.65 -44.59
CA THR A 413 -0.58 -13.43 -45.22
C THR A 413 -1.59 -12.27 -45.19
N LYS A 414 -2.85 -12.54 -45.53
CA LYS A 414 -3.92 -11.54 -45.50
C LYS A 414 -4.21 -11.05 -44.07
N LYS A 415 -4.33 -11.96 -43.10
CA LYS A 415 -4.53 -11.62 -41.69
C LYS A 415 -3.34 -10.86 -41.09
N LEU A 416 -2.11 -11.18 -41.50
CA LEU A 416 -0.90 -10.50 -41.06
C LEU A 416 -0.95 -9.01 -41.43
N SER A 417 -1.34 -8.68 -42.66
CA SER A 417 -1.47 -7.28 -43.12
C SER A 417 -2.47 -6.48 -42.25
N ASP A 418 -3.65 -7.05 -41.97
CA ASP A 418 -4.67 -6.45 -41.08
C ASP A 418 -4.17 -6.28 -39.63
N ASN A 419 -3.53 -7.31 -39.08
CA ASN A 419 -3.03 -7.31 -37.70
C ASN A 419 -1.80 -6.40 -37.53
N LEU A 420 -0.97 -6.27 -38.55
CA LEU A 420 0.20 -5.40 -38.56
C LEU A 420 -0.22 -3.92 -38.49
N SER A 421 -1.31 -3.50 -39.16
CA SER A 421 -1.87 -2.15 -38.95
C SER A 421 -2.37 -1.90 -37.52
N LYS A 422 -3.03 -2.88 -36.89
CA LYS A 422 -3.47 -2.77 -35.48
C LYS A 422 -2.27 -2.68 -34.52
N SER A 423 -1.24 -3.48 -34.80
CA SER A 423 -0.02 -3.59 -34.01
C SER A 423 0.79 -2.31 -34.03
N PHE A 424 0.96 -1.68 -35.20
CA PHE A 424 1.63 -0.38 -35.32
C PHE A 424 0.83 0.75 -34.66
N LYS A 425 -0.50 0.74 -34.71
CA LYS A 425 -1.32 1.69 -33.93
C LYS A 425 -1.14 1.53 -32.42
N ARG A 426 -1.04 0.29 -31.92
CA ARG A 426 -0.75 0.02 -30.50
C ARG A 426 0.67 0.47 -30.12
N LEU A 427 1.64 0.27 -31.01
CA LEU A 427 3.02 0.72 -30.83
C LEU A 427 3.12 2.25 -30.76
N GLN A 428 2.48 2.95 -31.70
CA GLN A 428 2.36 4.41 -31.71
C GLN A 428 1.72 4.93 -30.42
N ALA A 429 0.55 4.39 -30.03
CA ALA A 429 -0.14 4.81 -28.81
C ALA A 429 0.69 4.58 -27.54
N LYS A 430 1.47 3.49 -27.48
CA LYS A 430 2.42 3.25 -26.37
C LYS A 430 3.54 4.29 -26.36
N SER A 431 4.11 4.62 -27.54
CA SER A 431 5.10 5.70 -27.69
C SER A 431 4.55 7.04 -27.19
N GLU A 432 3.36 7.43 -27.68
CA GLU A 432 2.67 8.66 -27.29
C GLU A 432 2.40 8.71 -25.77
N SER A 433 1.95 7.60 -25.18
CA SER A 433 1.73 7.49 -23.73
C SER A 433 3.03 7.68 -22.92
N LEU A 434 4.12 7.00 -23.29
CA LEU A 434 5.42 7.15 -22.63
C LEU A 434 5.99 8.57 -22.79
N MET A 435 5.73 9.20 -23.93
CA MET A 435 6.25 10.54 -24.26
C MET A 435 5.35 11.68 -23.75
N SER A 436 4.23 11.36 -23.08
CA SER A 436 3.26 12.33 -22.54
C SER A 436 3.74 13.01 -21.26
N ASP A 437 4.45 12.27 -20.39
CA ASP A 437 5.16 12.80 -19.23
C ASP A 437 6.62 12.34 -19.26
N VAL A 438 7.52 13.33 -19.35
CA VAL A 438 8.98 13.14 -19.38
C VAL A 438 9.67 13.95 -18.27
N SER A 439 8.92 14.37 -17.25
CA SER A 439 9.43 15.19 -16.14
C SER A 439 10.49 14.46 -15.31
N GLU A 440 10.29 13.17 -15.05
CA GLU A 440 11.20 12.28 -14.31
C GLU A 440 12.36 11.71 -15.17
N VAL A 441 12.55 12.18 -16.42
CA VAL A 441 13.60 11.67 -17.31
C VAL A 441 14.95 12.31 -16.98
N SER A 442 15.92 11.50 -16.56
CA SER A 442 17.30 11.93 -16.39
C SER A 442 18.15 11.57 -17.61
N VAL A 443 18.78 12.59 -18.20
CA VAL A 443 19.77 12.40 -19.28
C VAL A 443 21.12 11.92 -18.73
N ILE A 444 21.38 12.02 -17.42
CA ILE A 444 22.63 11.55 -16.79
C ILE A 444 22.41 10.44 -15.75
N GLN A 445 23.36 9.52 -15.66
CA GLN A 445 23.23 8.31 -14.82
C GLN A 445 23.19 8.62 -13.31
N ALA A 446 23.83 9.71 -12.88
CA ALA A 446 24.02 10.05 -11.48
C ALA A 446 23.62 11.52 -11.22
N LEU A 447 22.31 11.79 -11.31
CA LEU A 447 21.71 13.11 -11.09
C LEU A 447 22.02 13.68 -9.69
N GLU A 448 22.10 12.79 -8.70
CA GLU A 448 22.40 13.14 -7.30
C GLU A 448 23.88 13.38 -7.00
N ASN A 449 24.79 13.19 -7.96
CA ASN A 449 26.21 13.44 -7.74
C ASN A 449 26.46 14.94 -7.47
N ILE A 450 27.16 15.20 -6.36
CA ILE A 450 27.58 16.54 -5.98
C ILE A 450 29.00 16.80 -6.52
N TYR A 451 29.16 17.96 -7.16
CA TYR A 451 30.40 18.47 -7.71
C TYR A 451 30.82 19.77 -7.00
N SER A 452 32.10 20.08 -7.04
CA SER A 452 32.68 21.32 -6.50
C SER A 452 33.00 22.27 -7.66
N THR A 453 32.63 23.54 -7.54
CA THR A 453 32.91 24.57 -8.57
C THR A 453 34.41 24.90 -8.64
N GLU A 454 35.12 24.72 -7.53
CA GLU A 454 36.56 24.88 -7.39
C GLU A 454 37.36 23.82 -8.16
N ALA A 455 36.75 22.68 -8.51
CA ALA A 455 37.39 21.61 -9.28
C ALA A 455 37.75 22.02 -10.73
N GLY A 456 37.14 23.09 -11.27
CA GLY A 456 37.42 23.65 -12.60
C GLY A 456 37.02 22.79 -13.81
N LYS A 457 36.78 21.49 -13.62
CA LYS A 457 36.26 20.57 -14.64
C LYS A 457 35.22 19.64 -14.02
N ILE A 458 34.03 19.60 -14.61
CA ILE A 458 32.98 18.62 -14.30
C ILE A 458 32.77 17.71 -15.51
N GLU A 459 32.68 16.39 -15.26
CA GLU A 459 32.41 15.39 -16.29
C GLU A 459 31.29 14.47 -15.82
N VAL A 460 30.20 14.42 -16.58
CA VAL A 460 29.00 13.60 -16.29
C VAL A 460 28.85 12.48 -17.31
N VAL A 461 28.26 11.36 -16.89
CA VAL A 461 27.99 10.20 -17.76
C VAL A 461 26.50 10.16 -18.11
N ILE A 462 26.19 9.99 -19.40
CA ILE A 462 24.82 9.90 -19.92
C ILE A 462 24.12 8.65 -19.38
N ASN A 463 22.85 8.78 -19.01
CA ASN A 463 21.99 7.66 -18.61
C ASN A 463 21.71 6.78 -19.83
N ALA A 464 22.38 5.64 -19.89
CA ALA A 464 22.29 4.68 -20.97
C ALA A 464 22.34 3.25 -20.42
N ILE A 465 21.29 2.46 -20.67
CA ILE A 465 21.15 1.08 -20.15
C ILE A 465 21.16 0.06 -21.28
N LEU A 466 21.92 -1.04 -21.10
CA LEU A 466 22.07 -2.07 -22.14
C LEU A 466 20.86 -3.01 -22.25
N LYS A 467 20.12 -3.19 -21.14
CA LYS A 467 18.99 -4.11 -21.01
C LYS A 467 17.84 -3.43 -20.28
N ILE A 468 16.62 -3.77 -20.67
CA ILE A 468 15.37 -3.40 -20.00
C ILE A 468 14.64 -4.70 -19.61
N ASP A 469 13.79 -4.68 -18.59
CA ASP A 469 13.00 -5.87 -18.27
C ASP A 469 11.83 -5.96 -19.27
N LEU A 470 11.58 -7.16 -19.79
CA LEU A 470 10.53 -7.45 -20.76
C LEU A 470 9.53 -8.50 -20.23
N GLU A 471 9.70 -8.96 -18.99
CA GLU A 471 8.74 -9.84 -18.34
C GLU A 471 7.63 -9.00 -17.69
N GLU A 472 6.37 -9.30 -18.02
CA GLU A 472 5.25 -8.61 -17.36
C GLU A 472 5.20 -8.97 -15.87
N GLN A 473 4.93 -7.95 -15.05
CA GLN A 473 4.77 -8.13 -13.61
C GLN A 473 3.48 -8.89 -13.32
N LYS A 474 3.54 -9.71 -12.28
CA LYS A 474 2.39 -10.49 -11.80
C LYS A 474 1.58 -9.62 -10.85
N TRP A 475 0.26 -9.74 -10.91
CA TRP A 475 -0.65 -9.06 -10.00
C TRP A 475 -1.33 -10.04 -9.04
N VAL A 476 -2.02 -9.51 -8.04
CA VAL A 476 -2.90 -10.27 -7.15
C VAL A 476 -3.97 -9.34 -6.57
N LYS A 477 -5.22 -9.78 -6.52
CA LYS A 477 -6.29 -9.09 -5.78
C LYS A 477 -6.47 -9.77 -4.44
N PHE A 478 -6.41 -9.03 -3.34
CA PHE A 478 -6.83 -9.52 -2.03
C PHE A 478 -8.26 -9.10 -1.77
N ARG A 479 -9.04 -10.00 -1.16
CA ARG A 479 -10.42 -9.77 -0.77
C ARG A 479 -10.65 -10.34 0.62
N ALA A 480 -11.12 -9.55 1.57
CA ALA A 480 -11.53 -10.01 2.89
C ALA A 480 -13.02 -9.78 3.11
N ILE A 481 -13.74 -10.83 3.48
CA ILE A 481 -15.18 -10.83 3.73
C ILE A 481 -15.54 -11.63 4.99
N TYR A 482 -16.66 -11.29 5.60
CA TYR A 482 -17.36 -12.17 6.52
C TYR A 482 -17.98 -13.36 5.75
N SER A 483 -18.28 -14.44 6.47
CA SER A 483 -18.89 -15.66 5.93
C SER A 483 -20.41 -15.70 6.12
N ASP A 484 -21.03 -14.54 5.93
CA ASP A 484 -22.45 -14.22 6.06
C ASP A 484 -23.19 -14.29 4.70
N ARG A 485 -24.52 -14.22 4.71
CA ARG A 485 -25.34 -14.24 3.47
C ARG A 485 -24.98 -13.11 2.51
N TRP A 486 -24.71 -11.91 3.03
CA TRP A 486 -24.38 -10.73 2.22
C TRP A 486 -22.91 -10.67 1.75
N GLN A 487 -22.02 -11.54 2.28
CA GLN A 487 -20.57 -11.50 2.07
C GLN A 487 -19.99 -10.11 2.40
N THR A 488 -20.34 -9.60 3.57
CA THR A 488 -20.01 -8.25 4.02
C THR A 488 -18.49 -8.03 4.00
N PRO A 489 -17.98 -6.92 3.42
CA PRO A 489 -16.54 -6.67 3.36
C PRO A 489 -15.91 -6.47 4.73
N ILE A 490 -14.60 -6.75 4.86
CA ILE A 490 -13.82 -6.48 6.07
C ILE A 490 -12.81 -5.36 5.78
N TYR A 491 -12.91 -4.24 6.51
CA TYR A 491 -12.03 -3.08 6.38
C TYR A 491 -10.69 -3.23 7.13
N ALA A 492 -10.07 -4.40 7.02
CA ALA A 492 -8.85 -4.71 7.77
C ALA A 492 -7.64 -3.89 7.29
N GLN A 493 -6.75 -3.60 8.24
CA GLN A 493 -5.55 -2.77 8.06
C GLN A 493 -4.29 -3.53 8.46
N ASN A 494 -3.12 -2.94 8.20
CA ASN A 494 -1.80 -3.52 8.52
C ASN A 494 -1.59 -4.90 7.87
N LEU A 495 -1.96 -5.02 6.59
CA LEU A 495 -1.62 -6.18 5.77
C LEU A 495 -0.14 -6.14 5.38
N LYS A 496 0.46 -7.32 5.36
CA LYS A 496 1.83 -7.58 4.91
C LYS A 496 1.80 -8.60 3.77
N VAL A 497 2.29 -8.22 2.60
CA VAL A 497 2.38 -9.08 1.42
C VAL A 497 3.81 -9.60 1.27
N THR A 498 3.97 -10.92 1.23
CA THR A 498 5.26 -11.60 1.10
C THR A 498 5.20 -12.63 -0.03
N THR A 499 6.19 -12.63 -0.94
CA THR A 499 6.37 -13.68 -1.95
C THR A 499 7.78 -14.26 -1.81
N ASN A 500 7.96 -15.57 -1.98
CA ASN A 500 9.28 -16.21 -1.96
C ASN A 500 10.20 -15.79 -0.77
N SER A 501 9.59 -15.51 0.40
CA SER A 501 10.23 -14.96 1.62
C SER A 501 10.73 -13.50 1.55
N VAL A 502 10.44 -12.78 0.47
CA VAL A 502 10.66 -11.34 0.29
C VAL A 502 9.37 -10.59 0.60
N VAL A 503 9.46 -9.56 1.44
CA VAL A 503 8.36 -8.62 1.70
C VAL A 503 8.26 -7.68 0.50
N HIS A 504 7.06 -7.54 -0.06
CA HIS A 504 6.79 -6.57 -1.13
C HIS A 504 6.27 -5.25 -0.57
N GLU A 505 5.29 -5.33 0.33
CA GLU A 505 4.61 -4.17 0.89
C GLU A 505 4.01 -4.52 2.27
N GLU A 506 4.00 -3.54 3.17
CA GLU A 506 3.48 -3.63 4.54
C GLU A 506 2.66 -2.39 4.88
N GLY A 507 1.72 -2.52 5.81
CA GLY A 507 0.87 -1.40 6.23
C GLY A 507 -0.32 -1.15 5.30
N ILE A 508 -0.58 -2.03 4.32
CA ILE A 508 -1.69 -1.87 3.38
C ILE A 508 -3.01 -1.89 4.15
N ALA A 509 -3.94 -1.03 3.75
CA ALA A 509 -5.33 -1.04 4.18
C ALA A 509 -6.24 -1.54 3.05
N LEU A 510 -7.28 -2.30 3.39
CA LEU A 510 -8.32 -2.68 2.45
C LEU A 510 -9.30 -1.53 2.22
N ASN A 511 -9.87 -1.45 1.01
CA ASN A 511 -10.77 -0.35 0.65
C ASN A 511 -12.02 -0.30 1.55
N VAL A 512 -12.39 0.92 1.94
CA VAL A 512 -13.50 1.20 2.87
C VAL A 512 -14.72 1.59 2.04
N SER A 513 -15.54 0.59 1.69
CA SER A 513 -16.77 0.74 0.91
C SER A 513 -17.78 -0.33 1.32
N PRO A 514 -19.08 -0.02 1.47
CA PRO A 514 -20.10 -1.04 1.78
C PRO A 514 -20.35 -2.00 0.62
N THR A 515 -19.92 -1.66 -0.60
CA THR A 515 -20.14 -2.46 -1.80
C THR A 515 -19.48 -3.83 -1.69
N ARG A 516 -20.27 -4.90 -1.82
CA ARG A 516 -19.78 -6.28 -1.84
C ARG A 516 -18.69 -6.47 -2.91
N SER A 517 -17.56 -7.06 -2.51
CA SER A 517 -16.46 -7.37 -3.41
C SER A 517 -16.68 -8.61 -4.28
N THR A 518 -15.94 -8.71 -5.39
CA THR A 518 -15.96 -9.81 -6.35
C THR A 518 -14.57 -10.42 -6.56
N GLU A 519 -14.53 -11.60 -7.17
CA GLU A 519 -13.29 -12.19 -7.67
C GLU A 519 -13.04 -11.70 -9.10
N SER A 520 -11.79 -11.38 -9.41
CA SER A 520 -11.34 -10.85 -10.70
C SER A 520 -10.39 -11.84 -11.37
N GLU A 521 -10.53 -12.01 -12.69
CA GLU A 521 -9.71 -12.89 -13.52
C GLU A 521 -8.61 -12.14 -14.30
N THR A 522 -8.71 -10.81 -14.42
CA THR A 522 -7.73 -9.94 -15.09
C THR A 522 -7.28 -8.79 -14.20
N MET A 523 -6.11 -8.21 -14.51
CA MET A 523 -5.55 -7.09 -13.77
C MET A 523 -6.40 -5.82 -13.91
N GLU A 524 -6.90 -5.56 -15.12
CA GLU A 524 -7.79 -4.42 -15.42
C GLU A 524 -9.04 -4.49 -14.55
N LEU A 525 -9.70 -5.64 -14.53
CA LEU A 525 -10.90 -5.85 -13.73
C LEU A 525 -10.61 -5.73 -12.23
N ALA A 526 -9.44 -6.20 -11.77
CA ALA A 526 -9.01 -6.05 -10.39
C ALA A 526 -8.84 -4.58 -10.00
N SER A 527 -8.11 -3.80 -10.80
CA SER A 527 -7.82 -2.37 -10.56
C SER A 527 -9.04 -1.46 -10.78
N GLU A 528 -10.00 -1.86 -11.61
CA GLU A 528 -11.31 -1.19 -11.73
C GLU A 528 -12.18 -1.48 -10.51
N THR A 529 -12.35 -2.76 -10.15
CA THR A 529 -13.22 -3.16 -9.03
C THR A 529 -12.72 -2.68 -7.67
N GLN A 530 -11.40 -2.60 -7.45
CA GLN A 530 -10.83 -2.05 -6.20
C GLN A 530 -11.35 -0.64 -5.87
N LYS A 531 -11.64 0.19 -6.88
CA LYS A 531 -12.07 1.59 -6.67
C LYS A 531 -13.47 1.72 -6.07
N ILE A 532 -14.30 0.68 -6.20
CA ILE A 532 -15.72 0.70 -5.81
C ILE A 532 -16.07 -0.35 -4.74
N GLU A 533 -15.38 -1.49 -4.73
CA GLU A 533 -15.65 -2.61 -3.83
C GLU A 533 -14.98 -2.44 -2.47
N GLY A 534 -15.63 -2.94 -1.43
CA GLY A 534 -15.10 -2.98 -0.06
C GLY A 534 -14.24 -4.19 0.24
N GLY A 535 -13.33 -4.03 1.19
CA GLY A 535 -12.52 -5.13 1.73
C GLY A 535 -11.54 -5.70 0.71
N VAL A 536 -11.10 -4.89 -0.26
CA VAL A 536 -10.17 -5.31 -1.32
C VAL A 536 -8.95 -4.40 -1.43
N THR A 537 -7.85 -4.96 -1.94
CA THR A 537 -6.69 -4.23 -2.44
C THR A 537 -6.03 -5.04 -3.57
N VAL A 538 -5.35 -4.39 -4.51
CA VAL A 538 -4.61 -5.04 -5.59
C VAL A 538 -3.15 -4.65 -5.48
N LEU A 539 -2.28 -5.63 -5.69
CA LEU A 539 -0.84 -5.43 -5.86
C LEU A 539 -0.46 -5.96 -7.23
N ASP A 540 0.01 -5.08 -8.12
CA ASP A 540 0.34 -5.36 -9.53
C ASP A 540 1.85 -5.49 -9.80
N ASN A 541 2.68 -5.23 -8.80
CA ASN A 541 4.14 -5.17 -8.91
C ASN A 541 4.90 -6.45 -8.53
N LEU A 542 4.25 -7.61 -8.52
CA LEU A 542 4.92 -8.87 -8.14
C LEU A 542 5.90 -9.31 -9.24
N LYS A 543 7.02 -9.90 -8.82
CA LYS A 543 8.03 -10.41 -9.76
C LYS A 543 7.45 -11.53 -10.62
N SER A 544 7.87 -11.60 -11.86
CA SER A 544 7.51 -12.65 -12.83
C SER A 544 7.73 -14.08 -12.30
N ASN A 545 8.76 -14.31 -11.48
CA ASN A 545 9.06 -15.59 -10.83
C ASN A 545 8.30 -15.84 -9.51
N THR A 546 7.25 -15.07 -9.22
CA THR A 546 6.36 -15.33 -8.09
C THR A 546 5.51 -16.57 -8.38
N ASP A 547 5.51 -17.55 -7.46
CA ASP A 547 4.63 -18.73 -7.53
C ASP A 547 3.58 -18.76 -6.40
N ILE A 548 3.95 -18.25 -5.22
CA ILE A 548 3.09 -18.20 -4.04
C ILE A 548 3.13 -16.80 -3.45
N VAL A 549 1.95 -16.25 -3.20
CA VAL A 549 1.77 -15.02 -2.44
C VAL A 549 1.20 -15.36 -1.06
N VAL A 550 1.77 -14.77 -0.02
CA VAL A 550 1.33 -14.87 1.37
C VAL A 550 0.90 -13.50 1.84
N VAL A 551 -0.31 -13.39 2.37
CA VAL A 551 -0.78 -12.18 3.06
C VAL A 551 -1.02 -12.46 4.52
N GLU A 552 -0.44 -11.61 5.35
CA GLU A 552 -0.51 -11.66 6.80
C GLU A 552 -1.17 -10.38 7.31
N PHE A 553 -2.23 -10.53 8.09
CA PHE A 553 -2.81 -9.43 8.87
C PHE A 553 -2.04 -9.38 10.19
N ALA A 554 -0.99 -8.56 10.24
CA ALA A 554 -0.07 -8.51 11.38
C ALA A 554 -0.69 -7.88 12.64
N GLY A 555 -1.68 -7.01 12.44
CA GLY A 555 -2.34 -6.25 13.49
C GLY A 555 -1.55 -5.02 13.96
N GLU A 556 -2.14 -4.19 14.81
CA GLU A 556 -1.46 -3.05 15.47
C GLU A 556 -0.98 -3.42 16.88
N SER A 557 0.25 -3.04 17.24
CA SER A 557 0.79 -3.28 18.58
C SER A 557 0.06 -2.44 19.64
N GLY A 558 -0.32 -3.05 20.76
CA GLY A 558 -1.05 -2.37 21.84
C GLY A 558 -2.51 -2.02 21.49
N ILE A 559 -3.11 -2.70 20.51
CA ILE A 559 -4.51 -2.44 20.10
C ILE A 559 -5.52 -2.90 21.16
N GLU A 560 -5.25 -3.99 21.89
CA GLU A 560 -6.14 -4.52 22.92
C GLU A 560 -6.33 -3.55 24.10
N ASP A 561 -5.25 -2.89 24.54
CA ASP A 561 -5.31 -1.85 25.58
C ASP A 561 -6.14 -0.62 25.16
N GLN A 562 -6.25 -0.36 23.85
CA GLN A 562 -7.10 0.72 23.31
C GLN A 562 -8.56 0.29 23.23
N ILE A 563 -8.81 -0.97 22.87
CA ILE A 563 -10.13 -1.61 22.81
C ILE A 563 -10.76 -1.68 24.20
N SER A 564 -10.04 -2.23 25.19
CA SER A 564 -10.52 -2.36 26.58
C SER A 564 -10.90 -1.01 27.19
N LYS A 565 -10.11 0.05 26.99
CA LYS A 565 -10.42 1.40 27.52
C LYS A 565 -11.74 1.96 27.01
N ILE A 566 -12.07 1.75 25.72
CA ILE A 566 -13.33 2.21 25.15
C ILE A 566 -14.48 1.35 25.70
N GLN A 567 -14.30 0.02 25.78
CA GLN A 567 -15.29 -0.89 26.35
C GLN A 567 -15.60 -0.58 27.82
N ASP A 568 -14.59 -0.27 28.63
CA ASP A 568 -14.75 0.12 30.04
C ASP A 568 -15.48 1.48 30.17
N SER A 569 -15.22 2.42 29.26
CA SER A 569 -15.91 3.72 29.20
C SER A 569 -17.40 3.56 28.86
N VAL A 570 -17.72 2.74 27.85
CA VAL A 570 -19.11 2.44 27.48
C VAL A 570 -19.83 1.69 28.59
N GLU A 571 -19.18 0.70 29.20
CA GLU A 571 -19.73 -0.05 30.34
C GLU A 571 -20.04 0.87 31.53
N ALA A 572 -19.17 1.83 31.87
CA ALA A 572 -19.42 2.79 32.94
C ALA A 572 -20.62 3.71 32.65
N THR A 573 -20.81 4.14 31.40
CA THR A 573 -21.99 4.92 30.98
C THR A 573 -23.27 4.10 31.11
N LEU A 574 -23.28 2.85 30.60
CA LEU A 574 -24.46 1.98 30.65
C LEU A 574 -24.79 1.53 32.08
N ASP A 575 -23.80 1.27 32.93
CA ASP A 575 -24.00 1.00 34.36
C ASP A 575 -24.62 2.21 35.07
N GLY A 576 -24.08 3.41 34.85
CA GLY A 576 -24.63 4.64 35.43
C GLY A 576 -26.11 4.83 35.11
N SER A 577 -26.46 4.71 33.82
CA SER A 577 -27.84 4.86 33.35
C SER A 577 -28.76 3.72 33.79
N TYR A 578 -28.26 2.48 33.88
CA TYR A 578 -29.03 1.35 34.42
C TYR A 578 -29.36 1.54 35.90
N ASN A 579 -28.38 1.94 36.73
CA ASN A 579 -28.62 2.16 38.16
C ASN A 579 -29.60 3.33 38.41
N ALA A 580 -29.51 4.41 37.62
CA ALA A 580 -30.44 5.53 37.69
C ALA A 580 -31.87 5.09 37.30
N LEU A 581 -32.02 4.33 36.20
CA LEU A 581 -33.30 3.78 35.77
C LEU A 581 -33.94 2.90 36.85
N VAL A 582 -33.18 1.97 37.45
CA VAL A 582 -33.68 1.10 38.53
C VAL A 582 -34.13 1.90 39.77
N GLU A 583 -33.43 2.98 40.11
CA GLU A 583 -33.78 3.82 41.26
C GLU A 583 -35.08 4.61 41.02
N ASP A 584 -35.21 5.28 39.87
CA ASP A 584 -36.39 6.11 39.56
C ASP A 584 -37.63 5.28 39.21
N MET A 585 -37.47 4.07 38.68
CA MET A 585 -38.60 3.19 38.30
C MET A 585 -39.25 2.47 39.49
N LYS A 586 -38.71 2.60 40.72
CA LYS A 586 -39.27 2.01 41.95
C LYS A 586 -40.76 2.29 42.14
N GLY A 587 -41.22 3.51 41.87
CA GLY A 587 -42.64 3.86 42.05
C GLY A 587 -43.59 3.09 41.12
N PHE A 588 -43.14 2.70 39.93
CA PHE A 588 -43.89 1.82 39.03
C PHE A 588 -43.79 0.35 39.46
N LYS A 589 -42.59 -0.08 39.89
CA LYS A 589 -42.34 -1.45 40.38
C LYS A 589 -43.12 -1.78 41.65
N GLU A 590 -43.12 -0.89 42.66
CA GLU A 590 -43.94 -1.02 43.88
C GLU A 590 -45.43 -1.21 43.55
N GLN A 591 -45.98 -0.38 42.64
CA GLN A 591 -47.38 -0.51 42.24
C GLN A 591 -47.64 -1.81 41.46
N TRP A 592 -46.72 -2.24 40.60
CA TRP A 592 -46.83 -3.51 39.88
C TRP A 592 -46.83 -4.71 40.85
N ASP A 593 -46.00 -4.65 41.89
CA ASP A 593 -45.88 -5.73 42.87
C ASP A 593 -47.11 -5.79 43.82
N GLU A 594 -47.77 -4.66 44.07
CA GLU A 594 -49.00 -4.58 44.89
C GLU A 594 -50.28 -4.91 44.11
N GLU A 595 -50.44 -4.39 42.89
CA GLU A 595 -51.69 -4.44 42.11
C GLU A 595 -51.62 -5.34 40.85
N GLY A 596 -50.44 -5.82 40.46
CA GLY A 596 -50.25 -6.75 39.34
C GLY A 596 -50.79 -6.21 38.00
N TYR A 597 -51.39 -7.10 37.19
CA TYR A 597 -51.94 -6.76 35.88
C TYR A 597 -53.11 -5.75 35.94
N LEU A 598 -53.74 -5.55 37.11
CA LEU A 598 -54.82 -4.57 37.28
C LEU A 598 -54.31 -3.13 37.08
N THR A 599 -53.01 -2.90 37.22
CA THR A 599 -52.35 -1.60 36.94
C THR A 599 -52.42 -1.17 35.47
N LEU A 600 -52.66 -2.10 34.54
CA LEU A 600 -52.83 -1.81 33.11
C LEU A 600 -54.16 -1.04 32.84
N GLY A 601 -55.11 -1.14 33.78
CA GLY A 601 -56.38 -0.43 33.83
C GLY A 601 -57.49 -1.04 32.97
N ASP A 602 -58.74 -0.76 33.34
CA ASP A 602 -59.99 -1.42 32.87
C ASP A 602 -60.04 -1.70 31.35
N GLY A 603 -59.60 -0.76 30.50
CA GLY A 603 -59.59 -0.90 29.04
C GLY A 603 -58.58 -1.90 28.43
N VAL A 604 -57.90 -2.73 29.23
CA VAL A 604 -57.11 -3.90 28.77
C VAL A 604 -57.89 -5.21 28.92
N ILE A 605 -59.04 -5.17 29.59
CA ILE A 605 -59.83 -6.34 29.99
C ILE A 605 -61.09 -6.54 29.12
N ASP A 606 -61.66 -5.48 28.54
CA ASP A 606 -62.83 -5.57 27.66
C ASP A 606 -62.43 -5.65 26.17
N GLY A 607 -62.89 -6.70 25.47
CA GLY A 607 -62.17 -7.24 24.30
C GLY A 607 -62.66 -6.97 22.85
N ALA A 608 -62.02 -7.67 21.91
CA ALA A 608 -62.08 -7.51 20.46
C ALA A 608 -62.73 -8.67 19.66
N ILE A 609 -63.43 -8.34 18.55
CA ILE A 609 -63.82 -9.31 17.48
C ILE A 609 -63.58 -8.76 16.03
N ALA A 610 -63.32 -7.46 15.84
CA ALA A 610 -63.33 -6.83 14.51
C ALA A 610 -62.01 -6.87 13.71
N TRP A 611 -60.87 -7.21 14.32
CA TRP A 611 -59.53 -7.21 13.70
C TRP A 611 -58.79 -8.53 13.93
N GLY A 612 -57.74 -8.77 13.14
CA GLY A 612 -56.97 -10.02 13.15
C GLY A 612 -56.38 -10.36 14.53
N ALA A 613 -56.34 -11.66 14.84
CA ALA A 613 -56.02 -12.18 16.18
C ALA A 613 -54.66 -11.69 16.75
N ASP A 614 -53.67 -11.42 15.91
CA ASP A 614 -52.35 -10.97 16.34
C ASP A 614 -52.35 -9.56 16.99
N ILE A 615 -53.23 -8.66 16.56
CA ILE A 615 -53.38 -7.32 17.17
C ILE A 615 -54.06 -7.45 18.54
N VAL A 616 -55.05 -8.35 18.65
CA VAL A 616 -55.78 -8.62 19.89
C VAL A 616 -54.87 -9.24 20.95
N ASP A 617 -54.00 -10.17 20.54
CA ASP A 617 -52.99 -10.77 21.42
C ASP A 617 -52.03 -9.71 21.99
N MET A 618 -51.56 -8.77 21.16
CA MET A 618 -50.61 -7.73 21.60
C MET A 618 -51.11 -6.79 22.71
N VAL A 619 -52.42 -6.55 22.80
CA VAL A 619 -53.02 -5.73 23.86
C VAL A 619 -53.44 -6.55 25.08
N SER A 620 -53.28 -7.88 25.04
CA SER A 620 -53.66 -8.78 26.13
C SER A 620 -52.64 -8.80 27.28
N PRO A 621 -53.06 -9.20 28.50
CA PRO A 621 -52.12 -9.54 29.57
C PRO A 621 -51.12 -10.65 29.19
N SER A 622 -51.51 -11.62 28.36
CA SER A 622 -50.66 -12.73 27.93
C SER A 622 -49.46 -12.29 27.09
N PHE A 623 -49.60 -11.26 26.25
CA PHE A 623 -48.45 -10.68 25.55
C PHE A 623 -47.39 -10.17 26.52
N TRP A 624 -47.80 -9.52 27.61
CA TRP A 624 -46.86 -9.05 28.62
C TRP A 624 -46.17 -10.23 29.31
N GLY A 625 -46.89 -11.30 29.69
CA GLY A 625 -46.28 -12.53 30.19
C GLY A 625 -45.21 -13.13 29.26
N ASP A 626 -45.58 -13.37 28.00
CA ASP A 626 -44.67 -13.90 26.96
C ASP A 626 -43.43 -13.00 26.74
N ALA A 627 -43.62 -11.68 26.73
CA ALA A 627 -42.54 -10.71 26.57
C ALA A 627 -41.59 -10.71 27.78
N ALA A 628 -42.15 -10.81 28.98
CA ALA A 628 -41.42 -10.86 30.25
C ALA A 628 -40.50 -12.08 30.31
N ASP A 629 -41.06 -13.25 30.01
CA ASP A 629 -40.32 -14.50 29.96
C ASP A 629 -39.22 -14.40 28.92
N SER A 630 -39.52 -13.92 27.70
CA SER A 630 -38.54 -13.74 26.62
C SER A 630 -37.38 -12.80 27.00
N ILE A 631 -37.64 -11.69 27.69
CA ILE A 631 -36.62 -10.74 28.16
C ILE A 631 -35.78 -11.34 29.30
N SER A 632 -36.42 -12.02 30.25
CA SER A 632 -35.76 -12.77 31.34
C SER A 632 -34.83 -13.86 30.78
N ASP A 633 -35.28 -14.57 29.75
CA ASP A 633 -34.55 -15.60 29.01
C ASP A 633 -33.37 -15.04 28.20
N LEU A 634 -33.53 -13.84 27.64
CA LEU A 634 -32.48 -13.08 26.99
C LEU A 634 -31.39 -12.69 28.01
N THR A 635 -31.77 -12.04 29.11
CA THR A 635 -30.82 -11.61 30.16
C THR A 635 -30.07 -12.79 30.75
N SER A 636 -30.77 -13.88 31.05
CA SER A 636 -30.15 -15.12 31.57
C SER A 636 -29.12 -15.67 30.59
N SER A 637 -29.49 -15.78 29.31
CA SER A 637 -28.59 -16.30 28.27
C SER A 637 -27.42 -15.35 27.96
N ALA A 638 -27.62 -14.03 28.02
CA ALA A 638 -26.56 -13.06 27.79
C ALA A 638 -25.52 -13.07 28.93
N VAL A 639 -25.98 -13.15 30.18
CA VAL A 639 -25.11 -13.32 31.37
C VAL A 639 -24.37 -14.67 31.35
N ASP A 640 -25.03 -15.75 30.94
CA ASP A 640 -24.37 -17.07 30.79
C ASP A 640 -23.32 -17.05 29.67
N LYS A 641 -23.59 -16.36 28.54
CA LYS A 641 -22.58 -16.12 27.49
C LYS A 641 -21.42 -15.27 28.00
N LEU A 642 -21.66 -14.20 28.77
CA LEU A 642 -20.58 -13.41 29.37
C LEU A 642 -19.69 -14.27 30.28
N ALA A 643 -20.27 -15.15 31.11
CA ALA A 643 -19.48 -16.03 31.98
C ALA A 643 -18.50 -16.94 31.21
N ILE A 644 -18.91 -17.38 30.01
CA ILE A 644 -18.13 -18.27 29.13
C ILE A 644 -17.10 -17.50 28.27
N TYR A 645 -17.52 -16.37 27.68
CA TYR A 645 -16.75 -15.69 26.64
C TYR A 645 -16.03 -14.41 27.10
N SER A 646 -16.42 -13.83 28.25
CA SER A 646 -15.88 -12.56 28.77
C SER A 646 -15.99 -12.49 30.30
N THR A 647 -15.16 -13.27 31.01
CA THR A 647 -15.24 -13.42 32.47
C THR A 647 -15.09 -12.10 33.23
N ASP A 648 -14.29 -11.14 32.72
CA ASP A 648 -14.13 -9.85 33.37
C ASP A 648 -15.37 -8.96 33.24
N LYS A 649 -15.99 -8.91 32.05
CA LYS A 649 -17.27 -8.21 31.84
C LYS A 649 -18.42 -8.87 32.60
N PHE A 650 -18.45 -10.21 32.66
CA PHE A 650 -19.34 -10.95 33.56
C PHE A 650 -19.20 -10.49 35.02
N ASN A 651 -17.96 -10.39 35.52
CA ASN A 651 -17.70 -9.99 36.91
C ASN A 651 -18.10 -8.54 37.21
N THR A 652 -17.96 -7.62 36.25
CA THR A 652 -18.36 -6.21 36.42
C THR A 652 -19.87 -6.05 36.32
N ILE A 653 -20.50 -6.57 35.28
CA ILE A 653 -21.98 -6.55 35.11
C ILE A 653 -22.69 -7.30 36.24
N THR A 654 -22.09 -8.36 36.80
CA THR A 654 -22.65 -9.04 37.99
C THR A 654 -22.69 -8.14 39.22
N LYS A 655 -21.69 -7.26 39.42
CA LYS A 655 -21.72 -6.23 40.49
C LYS A 655 -22.73 -5.12 40.18
N ALA A 656 -22.94 -4.80 38.90
CA ALA A 656 -23.95 -3.87 38.46
C ALA A 656 -25.38 -4.36 38.78
N MET A 657 -25.69 -5.65 38.53
CA MET A 657 -27.06 -6.17 38.74
C MET A 657 -27.38 -6.62 40.17
N LEU A 658 -26.40 -6.82 41.06
CA LEU A 658 -26.60 -7.35 42.41
C LEU A 658 -26.44 -6.31 43.54
N THR A 659 -27.18 -6.49 44.64
CA THR A 659 -26.96 -5.79 45.91
C THR A 659 -25.74 -6.36 46.65
N LYS A 660 -25.35 -5.74 47.78
CA LYS A 660 -24.24 -6.23 48.63
C LYS A 660 -24.52 -7.61 49.23
N GLU A 661 -25.79 -7.96 49.33
CA GLU A 661 -26.34 -9.21 49.85
C GLU A 661 -26.50 -10.28 48.74
N GLY A 662 -26.11 -9.98 47.49
CA GLY A 662 -26.19 -10.89 46.36
C GLY A 662 -27.60 -11.06 45.75
N GLN A 663 -28.56 -10.20 46.13
CA GLN A 663 -29.89 -10.19 45.53
C GLN A 663 -29.91 -9.34 44.26
N LEU A 664 -30.81 -9.60 43.30
CA LEU A 664 -30.99 -8.70 42.16
C LEU A 664 -31.48 -7.33 42.64
N LYS A 665 -30.87 -6.23 42.13
CA LYS A 665 -31.33 -4.86 42.39
C LYS A 665 -32.75 -4.60 41.86
N ASN A 666 -33.15 -5.34 40.82
CA ASN A 666 -34.48 -5.38 40.25
C ASN A 666 -34.90 -6.84 40.04
N SER A 667 -36.04 -7.26 40.61
CA SER A 667 -36.69 -8.52 40.23
C SER A 667 -37.44 -8.34 38.92
N THR A 668 -37.27 -9.28 37.98
CA THR A 668 -38.13 -9.34 36.80
C THR A 668 -39.58 -9.37 37.25
N TRP A 669 -40.41 -8.53 36.63
CA TRP A 669 -41.84 -8.40 36.93
C TRP A 669 -42.65 -9.68 36.65
N VAL A 670 -42.01 -10.68 36.02
CA VAL A 670 -42.36 -12.11 35.98
C VAL A 670 -42.52 -12.75 37.37
N LEU A 671 -41.51 -12.58 38.23
CA LEU A 671 -41.24 -13.50 39.35
C LEU A 671 -42.16 -13.30 40.56
N GLU A 672 -42.96 -12.23 40.58
CA GLU A 672 -43.89 -11.92 41.66
C GLU A 672 -45.37 -12.18 41.30
N THR A 673 -45.71 -12.34 40.01
CA THR A 673 -47.12 -12.45 39.55
C THR A 673 -47.55 -13.84 39.05
N ILE A 674 -46.65 -14.67 38.51
CA ILE A 674 -47.00 -15.93 37.78
C ILE A 674 -47.35 -17.12 38.72
N GLY A 675 -47.89 -16.84 39.91
CA GLY A 675 -48.21 -17.87 40.89
C GLY A 675 -49.47 -18.69 40.58
N LYS A 676 -50.61 -18.02 40.30
CA LYS A 676 -51.94 -18.66 40.42
C LYS A 676 -53.09 -18.17 39.51
N GLU A 677 -52.99 -17.03 38.84
CA GLU A 677 -54.20 -16.37 38.30
C GLU A 677 -54.34 -16.40 36.76
N PHE A 678 -53.25 -16.60 36.01
CA PHE A 678 -53.23 -16.43 34.55
C PHE A 678 -54.09 -17.44 33.77
N ASP A 679 -54.13 -18.71 34.20
CA ASP A 679 -54.94 -19.76 33.55
C ASP A 679 -56.46 -19.49 33.59
N SER A 680 -56.92 -18.62 34.50
CA SER A 680 -58.35 -18.41 34.75
C SER A 680 -59.06 -17.49 33.74
N PHE A 681 -58.30 -16.70 32.96
CA PHE A 681 -58.86 -15.55 32.22
C PHE A 681 -59.36 -15.86 30.80
N HIS A 682 -59.24 -17.11 30.33
CA HIS A 682 -59.44 -17.50 28.93
C HIS A 682 -60.89 -17.38 28.37
N ASN A 683 -61.86 -16.82 29.12
CA ASN A 683 -63.30 -17.12 28.90
C ASN A 683 -64.33 -15.97 29.10
N SER A 684 -63.99 -14.67 29.10
CA SER A 684 -65.03 -13.62 29.29
C SER A 684 -64.89 -12.31 28.49
N VAL A 685 -65.85 -12.13 27.56
CA VAL A 685 -66.47 -10.87 27.04
C VAL A 685 -65.62 -9.90 26.20
N PHE A 686 -66.15 -9.56 25.02
CA PHE A 686 -65.43 -8.80 23.96
C PHE A 686 -66.36 -7.78 23.25
N GLU A 687 -66.27 -6.48 23.58
CA GLU A 687 -66.58 -5.31 22.73
C GLU A 687 -65.71 -4.12 23.21
N SER A 688 -64.96 -3.35 22.40
CA SER A 688 -64.60 -3.44 20.98
C SER A 688 -63.13 -2.97 20.72
N VAL A 689 -62.73 -2.72 19.46
CA VAL A 689 -61.33 -2.38 19.08
C VAL A 689 -61.09 -0.91 18.69
N ASP A 690 -62.14 -0.19 18.27
CA ASP A 690 -61.97 1.07 17.53
C ASP A 690 -61.25 2.15 18.36
N ASP A 691 -61.53 2.26 19.66
CA ASP A 691 -60.82 3.16 20.60
C ASP A 691 -59.30 2.90 20.66
N ALA A 692 -58.86 1.64 20.56
CA ALA A 692 -57.44 1.30 20.59
C ALA A 692 -56.74 1.76 19.31
N ILE A 693 -57.45 1.66 18.18
CA ILE A 693 -56.98 2.15 16.90
C ILE A 693 -56.98 3.68 16.88
N GLU A 694 -57.96 4.36 17.46
CA GLU A 694 -57.95 5.83 17.61
C GLU A 694 -56.80 6.31 18.53
N GLU A 695 -56.56 5.67 19.67
CA GLU A 695 -55.40 5.98 20.55
C GLU A 695 -54.08 5.80 19.80
N VAL A 696 -53.90 4.69 19.09
CA VAL A 696 -52.65 4.41 18.36
C VAL A 696 -52.52 5.31 17.12
N GLN A 697 -53.57 5.53 16.33
CA GLN A 697 -53.53 6.46 15.19
C GLN A 697 -53.25 7.90 15.65
N GLY A 698 -53.80 8.31 16.80
CA GLY A 698 -53.55 9.62 17.42
C GLY A 698 -52.07 9.85 17.75
N LEU A 699 -51.33 8.80 18.13
CA LEU A 699 -49.88 8.86 18.38
C LEU A 699 -49.02 8.94 17.09
N TYR A 700 -49.59 8.70 15.90
CA TYR A 700 -48.86 8.64 14.62
C TYR A 700 -49.41 9.64 13.57
N LEU A 701 -50.00 10.75 14.01
CA LEU A 701 -50.36 11.99 13.27
C LEU A 701 -50.34 11.89 11.72
N GLU A 702 -51.51 11.66 11.12
CA GLU A 702 -51.79 11.70 9.66
C GLU A 702 -50.90 10.82 8.74
N SER A 703 -50.25 9.78 9.26
CA SER A 703 -49.62 8.77 8.38
C SER A 703 -50.67 7.84 7.76
N LYS A 704 -50.65 7.72 6.42
CA LYS A 704 -51.50 6.75 5.67
C LYS A 704 -51.05 5.29 5.83
N ASP A 705 -49.93 5.05 6.52
CA ASP A 705 -49.21 3.78 6.54
C ASP A 705 -49.13 3.16 7.95
N VAL A 706 -49.74 3.81 8.96
CA VAL A 706 -49.71 3.35 10.38
C VAL A 706 -50.24 1.93 10.51
N LEU A 707 -51.42 1.66 9.95
CA LEU A 707 -52.11 0.38 10.11
C LEU A 707 -51.26 -0.80 9.64
N ARG A 708 -50.65 -0.68 8.45
CA ARG A 708 -49.75 -1.69 7.87
C ARG A 708 -48.53 -1.94 8.76
N LYS A 709 -47.97 -0.88 9.36
CA LYS A 709 -46.85 -0.98 10.31
C LYS A 709 -47.27 -1.66 11.63
N LEU A 710 -48.48 -1.41 12.13
CA LEU A 710 -49.04 -2.09 13.31
C LEU A 710 -49.29 -3.58 13.04
N GLU A 711 -49.92 -3.92 11.92
CA GLU A 711 -50.14 -5.30 11.48
C GLU A 711 -48.82 -6.07 11.38
N CYS A 712 -47.79 -5.47 10.77
CA CYS A 712 -46.46 -6.05 10.65
C CYS A 712 -45.79 -6.27 12.02
N ILE A 713 -45.82 -5.29 12.94
CA ILE A 713 -45.32 -5.46 14.31
C ILE A 713 -46.07 -6.57 15.05
N ALA A 714 -47.39 -6.60 14.94
CA ALA A 714 -48.23 -7.60 15.60
C ALA A 714 -47.92 -9.01 15.10
N GLN A 715 -47.89 -9.21 13.78
CA GLN A 715 -47.57 -10.50 13.15
C GLN A 715 -46.16 -10.99 13.54
N HIS A 716 -45.16 -10.12 13.59
CA HIS A 716 -43.76 -10.49 13.84
C HIS A 716 -43.30 -10.27 15.29
N ARG A 717 -44.20 -9.99 16.24
CA ARG A 717 -43.91 -9.62 17.64
C ARG A 717 -42.87 -10.52 18.33
N LYS A 718 -43.00 -11.84 18.19
CA LYS A 718 -42.07 -12.82 18.80
C LYS A 718 -40.68 -12.75 18.16
N THR A 719 -40.60 -12.52 16.85
CA THR A 719 -39.34 -12.33 16.12
C THR A 719 -38.64 -11.02 16.52
N ILE A 720 -39.41 -9.94 16.75
CA ILE A 720 -38.89 -8.64 17.20
C ILE A 720 -38.30 -8.76 18.61
N ILE A 721 -39.04 -9.35 19.56
CA ILE A 721 -38.56 -9.55 20.95
C ILE A 721 -37.32 -10.45 20.98
N ALA A 722 -37.23 -11.45 20.09
CA ALA A 722 -36.08 -12.35 20.01
C ALA A 722 -34.85 -11.74 19.28
N LEU A 723 -34.96 -10.57 18.64
CA LEU A 723 -33.87 -9.98 17.85
C LEU A 723 -32.59 -9.67 18.66
N PRO A 724 -32.63 -9.10 19.88
CA PRO A 724 -31.43 -8.95 20.71
C PRO A 724 -30.78 -10.30 21.04
N GLN A 725 -31.57 -11.38 21.20
CA GLN A 725 -31.03 -12.72 21.44
C GLN A 725 -30.20 -13.20 20.25
N LYS A 726 -30.61 -12.89 19.01
CA LYS A 726 -29.83 -13.21 17.81
C LYS A 726 -28.52 -12.44 17.74
N MET A 727 -28.48 -11.20 18.23
CA MET A 727 -27.22 -10.45 18.38
C MET A 727 -26.30 -11.06 19.46
N ALA A 728 -26.85 -11.42 20.63
CA ALA A 728 -26.08 -12.11 21.67
C ALA A 728 -25.55 -13.49 21.20
N GLU A 729 -26.32 -14.22 20.39
CA GLU A 729 -25.92 -15.48 19.75
C GLU A 729 -24.87 -15.31 18.64
N GLY A 730 -24.65 -14.10 18.12
CA GLY A 730 -23.80 -13.90 16.94
C GLY A 730 -24.42 -14.50 15.67
N ASP A 731 -25.75 -14.65 15.63
CA ASP A 731 -26.47 -15.24 14.51
C ASP A 731 -26.74 -14.17 13.43
N VAL A 732 -25.65 -13.79 12.75
CA VAL A 732 -25.62 -12.76 11.71
C VAL A 732 -26.59 -13.07 10.58
N ASP A 733 -26.66 -14.34 10.16
CA ASP A 733 -27.57 -14.78 9.11
C ASP A 733 -29.04 -14.56 9.53
N ALA A 734 -29.40 -14.78 10.79
CA ALA A 734 -30.74 -14.46 11.30
C ALA A 734 -31.03 -12.96 11.34
N ILE A 735 -30.04 -12.12 11.67
CA ILE A 735 -30.17 -10.64 11.64
C ILE A 735 -30.37 -10.17 10.19
N GLN A 736 -29.59 -10.69 9.24
CA GLN A 736 -29.73 -10.37 7.82
C GLN A 736 -31.08 -10.84 7.27
N VAL A 737 -31.54 -12.05 7.64
CA VAL A 737 -32.89 -12.54 7.31
C VAL A 737 -33.96 -11.61 7.87
N PHE A 738 -33.85 -11.17 9.12
CA PHE A 738 -34.79 -10.21 9.71
C PHE A 738 -34.84 -8.88 8.93
N ILE A 739 -33.68 -8.35 8.53
CA ILE A 739 -33.59 -7.12 7.71
C ILE A 739 -34.15 -7.34 6.29
N ASP A 740 -33.89 -8.51 5.70
CA ASP A 740 -34.39 -8.90 4.38
C ASP A 740 -35.89 -9.20 4.35
N THR A 741 -36.53 -9.45 5.50
CA THR A 741 -37.94 -9.86 5.61
C THR A 741 -38.76 -8.90 6.48
N VAL A 742 -38.74 -9.06 7.80
CA VAL A 742 -39.56 -8.31 8.76
C VAL A 742 -39.33 -6.80 8.65
N LEU A 743 -38.06 -6.35 8.57
CA LEU A 743 -37.79 -4.92 8.45
C LEU A 743 -38.13 -4.39 7.05
N MET A 744 -37.89 -5.18 6.00
CA MET A 744 -38.26 -4.81 4.63
C MET A 744 -39.79 -4.69 4.48
N GLU A 745 -40.54 -5.53 5.18
CA GLU A 745 -41.99 -5.40 5.30
C GLU A 745 -42.36 -4.15 6.12
N PHE A 746 -41.83 -3.99 7.34
CA PHE A 746 -42.16 -2.87 8.23
C PHE A 746 -41.81 -1.49 7.63
N ASP A 747 -40.54 -1.28 7.27
CA ASP A 747 -40.02 -0.03 6.70
C ASP A 747 -38.96 -0.32 5.61
N PRO A 748 -39.36 -0.39 4.33
CA PRO A 748 -38.44 -0.62 3.23
C PRO A 748 -37.32 0.41 3.12
N GLY A 749 -37.56 1.66 3.55
CA GLY A 749 -36.56 2.72 3.53
C GLY A 749 -35.42 2.41 4.50
N TRP A 750 -35.78 2.10 5.75
CA TRP A 750 -34.82 1.72 6.79
C TRP A 750 -34.09 0.40 6.48
N ALA A 751 -34.79 -0.59 5.91
CA ALA A 751 -34.14 -1.84 5.49
C ALA A 751 -33.08 -1.62 4.41
N ASN A 752 -33.33 -0.73 3.44
CA ASN A 752 -32.36 -0.39 2.39
C ASN A 752 -31.24 0.53 2.91
N GLU A 753 -31.54 1.43 3.85
CA GLU A 753 -30.54 2.25 4.57
C GLU A 753 -29.50 1.35 5.22
N ILE A 754 -29.91 0.33 5.99
CA ILE A 754 -28.97 -0.61 6.64
C ILE A 754 -28.12 -1.37 5.62
N LYS A 755 -28.75 -1.95 4.58
CA LYS A 755 -28.04 -2.77 3.57
C LYS A 755 -26.98 -2.00 2.80
N GLY A 756 -27.19 -0.70 2.57
CA GLY A 756 -26.27 0.18 1.85
C GLY A 756 -25.28 0.94 2.73
N HIS A 757 -25.37 0.85 4.06
CA HIS A 757 -24.62 1.74 4.94
C HIS A 757 -23.13 1.38 5.04
N GLU A 758 -22.27 2.39 4.87
CA GLU A 758 -20.81 2.29 5.07
C GLU A 758 -20.38 1.75 6.45
N ASN A 759 -21.26 1.88 7.46
CA ASN A 759 -21.04 1.44 8.84
C ASN A 759 -21.49 -0.01 9.09
N PHE A 760 -22.25 -0.66 8.20
CA PHE A 760 -22.67 -2.05 8.43
C PHE A 760 -21.46 -3.01 8.55
N PRO A 761 -20.39 -2.90 7.75
CA PRO A 761 -19.14 -3.62 7.98
C PRO A 761 -18.43 -3.32 9.31
N LYS A 762 -18.62 -2.11 9.89
CA LYS A 762 -18.13 -1.76 11.23
C LYS A 762 -19.01 -2.40 12.32
N ALA A 763 -20.33 -2.38 12.15
CA ALA A 763 -21.30 -3.07 12.99
C ALA A 763 -21.01 -4.58 13.06
N MET A 764 -20.61 -5.18 11.94
CA MET A 764 -20.16 -6.57 11.89
C MET A 764 -18.93 -6.84 12.76
N ALA A 765 -17.98 -5.91 12.85
CA ALA A 765 -16.83 -6.06 13.76
C ALA A 765 -17.26 -6.04 15.24
N ILE A 766 -18.26 -5.23 15.58
CA ILE A 766 -18.86 -5.15 16.93
C ILE A 766 -19.65 -6.42 17.27
N ILE A 767 -20.53 -6.91 16.38
CA ILE A 767 -21.37 -8.09 16.60
C ILE A 767 -20.54 -9.38 16.73
N GLU A 768 -19.38 -9.44 16.06
CA GLU A 768 -18.44 -10.54 16.18
C GLU A 768 -17.54 -10.45 17.42
N ASP A 769 -17.45 -9.29 18.08
CA ASP A 769 -16.63 -9.10 19.29
C ASP A 769 -17.42 -9.45 20.56
N HIS A 770 -16.90 -10.38 21.35
CA HIS A 770 -17.59 -10.95 22.51
C HIS A 770 -17.82 -9.92 23.62
N ASP A 771 -16.76 -9.19 23.98
CA ASP A 771 -16.79 -8.23 25.09
C ASP A 771 -17.75 -7.07 24.79
N THR A 772 -17.80 -6.62 23.53
CA THR A 772 -18.59 -5.46 23.11
C THR A 772 -20.08 -5.78 23.01
N ILE A 773 -20.47 -6.76 22.17
CA ILE A 773 -21.89 -7.00 21.88
C ILE A 773 -22.62 -7.66 23.06
N LEU A 774 -21.95 -8.55 23.80
CA LEU A 774 -22.58 -9.22 24.94
C LEU A 774 -22.82 -8.22 26.08
N SER A 775 -21.88 -7.31 26.35
CA SER A 775 -22.08 -6.24 27.34
C SER A 775 -23.25 -5.35 26.95
N TYR A 776 -23.29 -4.87 25.69
CA TYR A 776 -24.39 -4.03 25.19
C TYR A 776 -25.76 -4.71 25.31
N VAL A 777 -25.89 -5.93 24.80
CA VAL A 777 -27.17 -6.66 24.83
C VAL A 777 -27.58 -7.01 26.27
N THR A 778 -26.62 -7.26 27.17
CA THR A 778 -26.92 -7.50 28.60
C THR A 778 -27.43 -6.24 29.28
N TYR A 779 -26.81 -5.06 29.05
CA TYR A 779 -27.34 -3.81 29.59
C TYR A 779 -28.71 -3.45 29.00
N LEU A 780 -28.90 -3.62 27.69
CA LEU A 780 -30.22 -3.46 27.06
C LEU A 780 -31.26 -4.36 27.72
N SER A 781 -30.97 -5.65 27.92
CA SER A 781 -31.93 -6.58 28.52
C SER A 781 -32.20 -6.25 29.99
N LEU A 782 -31.18 -5.89 30.78
CA LEU A 782 -31.34 -5.42 32.17
C LEU A 782 -32.17 -4.14 32.27
N MET A 783 -32.01 -3.19 31.35
CA MET A 783 -32.84 -1.97 31.29
C MET A 783 -34.29 -2.29 30.91
N LEU A 784 -34.53 -3.22 29.98
CA LEU A 784 -35.88 -3.68 29.64
C LEU A 784 -36.56 -4.44 30.80
N GLU A 785 -35.82 -5.24 31.57
CA GLU A 785 -36.34 -5.85 32.81
C GLU A 785 -36.69 -4.83 33.90
N ALA A 786 -36.00 -3.68 33.92
CA ALA A 786 -36.19 -2.62 34.92
C ALA A 786 -37.47 -1.79 34.72
N ILE A 787 -38.14 -1.93 33.58
CA ILE A 787 -39.33 -1.15 33.22
C ILE A 787 -40.55 -2.08 33.26
N PRO A 788 -41.44 -1.97 34.27
CA PRO A 788 -42.61 -2.84 34.36
C PRO A 788 -43.71 -2.43 33.36
N PRO A 789 -44.64 -3.33 33.01
CA PRO A 789 -45.67 -3.07 31.99
C PRO A 789 -46.55 -1.84 32.25
N ASN A 790 -46.83 -1.54 33.52
CA ASN A 790 -47.61 -0.36 33.90
C ASN A 790 -46.96 0.97 33.51
N PHE A 791 -45.63 1.05 33.35
CA PHE A 791 -44.96 2.22 32.80
C PHE A 791 -45.40 2.47 31.35
N TYR A 792 -45.34 1.42 30.52
CA TYR A 792 -45.75 1.48 29.12
C TYR A 792 -47.25 1.77 28.97
N SER A 793 -48.12 1.23 29.84
CA SER A 793 -49.55 1.55 29.83
C SER A 793 -49.89 2.92 30.40
N TYR A 794 -49.10 3.46 31.34
CA TYR A 794 -49.31 4.79 31.93
C TYR A 794 -48.96 5.93 30.97
N TYR A 795 -47.95 5.74 30.12
CA TYR A 795 -47.56 6.71 29.08
C TYR A 795 -48.14 6.42 27.70
N GLY A 796 -48.32 5.15 27.33
CA GLY A 796 -48.75 4.72 26.01
C GLY A 796 -50.21 4.29 25.89
N GLY A 797 -50.98 4.20 26.98
CA GLY A 797 -52.35 3.69 26.93
C GLY A 797 -52.42 2.26 26.36
N LYS A 798 -53.33 2.01 25.41
CA LYS A 798 -53.42 0.75 24.68
C LYS A 798 -52.24 0.54 23.69
N ALA A 799 -51.48 1.59 23.38
CA ALA A 799 -50.31 1.52 22.50
C ALA A 799 -49.00 1.03 23.19
N GLY A 800 -49.00 0.82 24.52
CA GLY A 800 -47.78 0.52 25.29
C GLY A 800 -46.97 -0.67 24.76
N ALA A 801 -47.63 -1.74 24.30
CA ALA A 801 -46.99 -2.90 23.71
C ALA A 801 -46.28 -2.59 22.37
N TYR A 802 -46.90 -1.74 21.52
CA TYR A 802 -46.29 -1.29 20.27
C TYR A 802 -45.05 -0.42 20.53
N LEU A 803 -45.11 0.47 21.51
CA LEU A 803 -43.99 1.32 21.88
C LEU A 803 -42.79 0.50 22.42
N LEU A 804 -43.03 -0.58 23.16
CA LEU A 804 -41.98 -1.53 23.56
C LEU A 804 -41.34 -2.22 22.34
N LEU A 805 -42.14 -2.72 21.41
CA LEU A 805 -41.62 -3.43 20.22
C LEU A 805 -40.86 -2.49 19.27
N GLU A 806 -41.35 -1.27 19.05
CA GLU A 806 -40.65 -0.25 18.25
C GLU A 806 -39.37 0.25 18.95
N LEU A 807 -39.36 0.30 20.29
CA LEU A 807 -38.16 0.58 21.07
C LEU A 807 -37.08 -0.48 20.85
N ILE A 808 -37.42 -1.76 21.06
CA ILE A 808 -36.50 -2.88 20.85
C ILE A 808 -35.98 -2.86 19.41
N LEU A 809 -36.87 -2.71 18.43
CA LEU A 809 -36.51 -2.62 17.01
C LEU A 809 -35.51 -1.48 16.74
N THR A 810 -35.77 -0.29 17.30
CA THR A 810 -34.93 0.90 17.08
C THR A 810 -33.55 0.78 17.72
N VAL A 811 -33.48 0.40 18.99
CA VAL A 811 -32.21 0.31 19.72
C VAL A 811 -31.33 -0.82 19.18
N VAL A 812 -31.92 -1.96 18.80
CA VAL A 812 -31.18 -3.12 18.30
C VAL A 812 -30.67 -2.87 16.88
N LEU A 813 -31.52 -2.34 15.97
CA LEU A 813 -31.09 -2.05 14.60
C LEU A 813 -30.18 -0.82 14.48
N ALA A 814 -30.15 0.08 15.48
CA ALA A 814 -29.19 1.18 15.52
C ALA A 814 -27.73 0.68 15.50
N ILE A 815 -27.44 -0.50 16.04
CA ILE A 815 -26.10 -1.11 15.97
C ILE A 815 -25.68 -1.30 14.51
N CYS A 816 -26.60 -1.73 13.63
CA CYS A 816 -26.33 -2.01 12.22
C CYS A 816 -25.89 -0.76 11.41
N THR A 817 -26.16 0.46 11.90
CA THR A 817 -25.71 1.73 11.30
C THR A 817 -24.68 2.47 12.18
N ALA A 818 -24.24 1.88 13.30
CA ALA A 818 -23.47 2.52 14.36
C ALA A 818 -24.12 3.81 14.89
N GLY A 819 -25.43 3.78 15.14
CA GLY A 819 -26.21 4.89 15.69
C GLY A 819 -26.70 5.92 14.67
N VAL A 820 -26.23 5.87 13.42
CA VAL A 820 -26.68 6.80 12.38
C VAL A 820 -28.19 6.67 12.15
N GLY A 821 -28.89 7.81 12.19
CA GLY A 821 -30.35 7.91 12.11
C GLY A 821 -31.11 7.45 13.37
N ALA A 822 -30.46 6.83 14.35
CA ALA A 822 -31.12 6.31 15.55
C ALA A 822 -31.67 7.42 16.46
N ALA A 823 -30.91 8.49 16.67
CA ALA A 823 -31.34 9.64 17.48
C ALA A 823 -32.63 10.32 16.99
N ALA A 824 -32.87 10.35 15.67
CA ALA A 824 -34.10 10.87 15.09
C ALA A 824 -35.30 9.93 15.31
N ARG A 825 -35.06 8.61 15.20
CA ARG A 825 -36.06 7.57 15.48
C ARG A 825 -36.45 7.56 16.97
N ILE A 826 -35.45 7.62 17.86
CA ILE A 826 -35.67 7.76 19.32
C ILE A 826 -36.37 9.06 19.67
N SER A 827 -35.95 10.23 19.16
CA SER A 827 -36.67 11.50 19.37
C SER A 827 -38.16 11.40 18.99
N THR A 828 -38.46 10.71 17.88
CA THR A 828 -39.85 10.48 17.42
C THR A 828 -40.62 9.56 18.37
N LEU A 829 -39.99 8.49 18.85
CA LEU A 829 -40.58 7.55 19.81
C LEU A 829 -40.82 8.21 21.18
N VAL A 830 -39.84 8.97 21.69
CA VAL A 830 -39.91 9.74 22.94
C VAL A 830 -41.04 10.76 22.90
N ALA A 831 -41.24 11.43 21.76
CA ALA A 831 -42.38 12.35 21.58
C ALA A 831 -43.75 11.63 21.75
N ARG A 832 -43.87 10.35 21.36
CA ARG A 832 -45.10 9.55 21.59
C ARG A 832 -45.30 9.22 23.07
N PHE A 833 -44.23 8.84 23.78
CA PHE A 833 -44.28 8.65 25.25
C PHE A 833 -44.65 9.95 26.00
N ALA A 834 -44.14 11.10 25.55
CA ALA A 834 -44.44 12.39 26.16
C ALA A 834 -45.87 12.90 25.87
N GLY A 835 -46.45 12.51 24.74
CA GLY A 835 -47.77 12.96 24.27
C GLY A 835 -48.97 12.08 24.66
N GLY A 836 -48.75 10.90 25.21
CA GLY A 836 -49.82 9.92 25.48
C GLY A 836 -50.66 10.15 26.74
N VAL A 837 -51.73 9.36 26.88
CA VAL A 837 -52.79 9.53 27.89
C VAL A 837 -52.37 9.00 29.27
N LYS A 838 -52.11 9.91 30.21
CA LYS A 838 -51.83 9.57 31.62
C LYS A 838 -53.09 9.03 32.31
N LYS A 839 -53.15 7.72 32.58
CA LYS A 839 -54.24 7.10 33.36
C LYS A 839 -54.22 7.57 34.83
N ILE A 840 -55.38 7.48 35.50
CA ILE A 840 -55.82 8.43 36.53
C ILE A 840 -55.19 8.27 37.94
N LYS A 841 -54.43 7.19 38.23
CA LYS A 841 -53.69 7.05 39.52
C LYS A 841 -52.34 7.77 39.46
N GLY A 842 -52.10 8.71 40.36
CA GLY A 842 -50.83 9.46 40.43
C GLY A 842 -49.68 8.65 41.03
N ILE A 843 -48.73 8.24 40.20
CA ILE A 843 -47.52 7.51 40.60
C ILE A 843 -46.42 8.50 41.03
N LYS A 844 -45.83 8.28 42.21
CA LYS A 844 -44.72 9.09 42.76
C LYS A 844 -43.52 9.04 41.81
N ASN A 845 -42.82 10.15 41.67
CA ASN A 845 -41.63 10.32 40.81
C ASN A 845 -41.82 9.95 39.33
N SER A 846 -43.06 9.79 38.83
CA SER A 846 -43.32 9.37 37.43
C SER A 846 -42.64 10.25 36.38
N ALA A 847 -42.54 11.57 36.60
CA ALA A 847 -41.78 12.46 35.71
C ALA A 847 -40.28 12.15 35.66
N ASN A 848 -39.66 11.81 36.79
CA ASN A 848 -38.25 11.39 36.84
C ASN A 848 -38.06 10.00 36.21
N ALA A 849 -39.01 9.09 36.42
CA ALA A 849 -39.00 7.77 35.80
C ALA A 849 -39.02 7.85 34.26
N LEU A 850 -39.83 8.76 33.69
CA LEU A 850 -39.82 9.04 32.25
C LEU A 850 -38.49 9.65 31.78
N ASP A 851 -37.95 10.62 32.51
CA ASP A 851 -36.68 11.28 32.21
C ASP A 851 -35.50 10.28 32.24
N SER A 852 -35.44 9.42 33.25
CA SER A 852 -34.43 8.35 33.37
C SER A 852 -34.64 7.22 32.35
N PHE A 853 -35.86 6.92 31.94
CA PHE A 853 -36.16 6.02 30.80
C PHE A 853 -35.63 6.61 29.48
N ILE A 854 -35.91 7.88 29.19
CA ILE A 854 -35.41 8.57 28.00
C ILE A 854 -33.88 8.57 28.00
N LYS A 855 -33.25 8.97 29.12
CA LYS A 855 -31.79 8.99 29.26
C LYS A 855 -31.14 7.62 29.13
N ALA A 856 -31.77 6.54 29.61
CA ALA A 856 -31.25 5.19 29.44
C ALA A 856 -31.24 4.77 27.96
N ILE A 857 -32.27 5.15 27.19
CA ILE A 857 -32.35 4.89 25.75
C ILE A 857 -31.36 5.78 24.98
N GLU A 858 -31.28 7.07 25.31
CA GLU A 858 -30.27 7.98 24.74
C GLU A 858 -28.86 7.45 25.00
N SER A 859 -28.57 7.00 26.23
CA SER A 859 -27.28 6.37 26.57
C SER A 859 -26.97 5.14 25.71
N LEU A 860 -27.97 4.27 25.46
CA LEU A 860 -27.81 3.11 24.58
C LEU A 860 -27.54 3.50 23.12
N ILE A 861 -27.97 4.68 22.66
CA ILE A 861 -27.66 5.19 21.32
C ILE A 861 -26.33 5.94 21.28
N ASP A 862 -26.04 6.78 22.28
CA ASP A 862 -24.85 7.62 22.32
C ASP A 862 -23.56 6.79 22.35
N VAL A 863 -23.55 5.68 23.11
CA VAL A 863 -22.41 4.74 23.14
C VAL A 863 -22.15 4.03 21.81
N LEU A 864 -23.07 4.09 20.85
CA LEU A 864 -22.81 3.56 19.50
C LEU A 864 -21.78 4.41 18.74
N SER A 865 -21.60 5.68 19.12
CA SER A 865 -20.52 6.53 18.59
C SER A 865 -19.15 6.09 19.12
N ASP A 866 -19.06 5.75 20.41
CA ASP A 866 -17.86 5.11 21.00
C ASP A 866 -17.61 3.74 20.35
N TYR A 867 -18.66 2.96 20.06
CA TYR A 867 -18.54 1.70 19.33
C TYR A 867 -18.09 1.88 17.87
N GLN A 868 -18.40 3.00 17.21
CA GLN A 868 -17.79 3.31 15.91
C GLN A 868 -16.27 3.46 16.05
N GLY A 869 -15.81 4.22 17.05
CA GLY A 869 -14.38 4.35 17.36
C GLY A 869 -13.73 3.00 17.75
N LEU A 870 -14.47 2.15 18.45
CA LEU A 870 -14.07 0.80 18.80
C LEU A 870 -13.93 -0.11 17.57
N ALA A 871 -14.87 -0.05 16.63
CA ALA A 871 -14.81 -0.81 15.38
C ALA A 871 -13.57 -0.45 14.55
N GLU A 872 -13.17 0.82 14.55
CA GLU A 872 -11.93 1.30 13.92
C GLU A 872 -10.64 0.80 14.60
N LYS A 873 -10.73 0.27 15.83
CA LYS A 873 -9.66 -0.50 16.50
C LYS A 873 -9.78 -2.00 16.23
N LEU A 874 -11.00 -2.56 16.28
CA LEU A 874 -11.28 -3.98 16.04
C LEU A 874 -10.81 -4.45 14.66
N VAL A 875 -10.94 -3.62 13.61
CA VAL A 875 -10.43 -3.94 12.25
C VAL A 875 -8.90 -4.02 12.15
N LYS A 876 -8.18 -3.59 13.19
CA LYS A 876 -6.71 -3.68 13.29
C LYS A 876 -6.23 -4.87 14.13
N ARG A 877 -7.13 -5.74 14.57
CA ARG A 877 -6.76 -7.04 15.16
C ARG A 877 -6.22 -7.98 14.07
N PRO A 878 -5.28 -8.89 14.39
CA PRO A 878 -4.77 -9.86 13.43
C PRO A 878 -5.84 -10.86 12.98
N LEU A 879 -6.03 -11.01 11.67
CA LEU A 879 -6.92 -12.01 11.06
C LEU A 879 -6.19 -13.31 10.61
N GLY A 880 -4.88 -13.38 10.82
CA GLY A 880 -4.05 -14.54 10.46
C GLY A 880 -3.36 -14.42 9.09
N LYS A 881 -2.98 -15.57 8.52
CA LYS A 881 -2.21 -15.66 7.27
C LYS A 881 -2.95 -16.45 6.19
N PHE A 882 -3.01 -15.88 4.99
CA PHE A 882 -3.66 -16.44 3.82
C PHE A 882 -2.62 -16.66 2.72
N LYS A 883 -2.79 -17.72 1.92
CA LYS A 883 -1.88 -18.07 0.83
C LYS A 883 -2.66 -18.28 -0.46
N GLY A 884 -2.06 -17.90 -1.58
CA GLY A 884 -2.62 -18.17 -2.90
C GLY A 884 -1.61 -17.97 -4.01
N LYS A 885 -2.09 -17.95 -5.25
CA LYS A 885 -1.27 -17.79 -6.45
C LYS A 885 -1.33 -16.34 -6.96
N PRO A 886 -0.29 -15.84 -7.62
CA PRO A 886 -0.41 -14.63 -8.42
C PRO A 886 -1.37 -14.83 -9.61
N VAL A 887 -1.76 -13.73 -10.24
CA VAL A 887 -2.74 -13.65 -11.35
C VAL A 887 -4.12 -14.21 -10.93
N THR A 888 -4.48 -14.06 -9.65
CA THR A 888 -5.77 -14.52 -9.10
C THR A 888 -6.28 -13.58 -7.99
N THR A 889 -7.52 -13.80 -7.57
CA THR A 889 -8.05 -13.23 -6.32
C THR A 889 -7.85 -14.18 -5.15
N ILE A 890 -7.27 -13.68 -4.06
CA ILE A 890 -7.08 -14.40 -2.79
C ILE A 890 -8.15 -13.93 -1.80
N THR A 891 -9.12 -14.80 -1.54
CA THR A 891 -10.27 -14.52 -0.68
C THR A 891 -10.04 -15.01 0.76
N ALA A 892 -9.85 -14.09 1.70
CA ALA A 892 -9.92 -14.31 3.13
C ALA A 892 -11.38 -14.29 3.61
N LYS A 893 -11.83 -15.34 4.30
CA LYS A 893 -13.18 -15.44 4.87
C LYS A 893 -13.12 -15.57 6.39
N LYS A 894 -13.64 -14.57 7.12
CA LYS A 894 -13.85 -14.68 8.57
C LYS A 894 -15.18 -15.41 8.81
N LYS A 895 -15.15 -16.57 9.47
CA LYS A 895 -16.37 -17.26 9.89
C LYS A 895 -17.05 -16.47 11.01
N ALA A 896 -18.38 -16.39 10.96
CA ALA A 896 -19.17 -15.81 12.04
C ALA A 896 -19.01 -16.65 13.32
N VAL A 897 -18.83 -16.00 14.46
CA VAL A 897 -18.68 -16.68 15.76
C VAL A 897 -20.05 -16.81 16.42
N LYS A 898 -20.70 -17.96 16.18
CA LYS A 898 -21.93 -18.33 16.90
C LYS A 898 -21.61 -18.69 18.35
N ARG A 899 -22.38 -18.11 19.27
CA ARG A 899 -22.19 -18.19 20.73
C ARG A 899 -23.32 -18.99 21.37
N ASP A 900 -23.01 -20.21 21.77
CA ASP A 900 -23.89 -21.04 22.62
C ASP A 900 -23.59 -20.79 24.11
N ALA A 901 -24.51 -21.16 25.00
CA ALA A 901 -24.31 -21.06 26.44
C ALA A 901 -25.01 -22.21 27.20
N ASP A 902 -24.31 -22.73 28.20
CA ASP A 902 -24.82 -23.70 29.16
C ASP A 902 -25.24 -22.99 30.46
N CYS A 903 -26.16 -23.59 31.22
CA CYS A 903 -26.53 -23.09 32.54
C CYS A 903 -25.29 -22.98 33.46
N ARG A 904 -24.96 -21.78 33.97
CA ARG A 904 -23.78 -21.51 34.80
C ARG A 904 -23.80 -22.23 36.16
N LEU A 905 -24.94 -22.79 36.59
CA LEU A 905 -25.10 -23.50 37.86
C LEU A 905 -24.89 -25.02 37.75
N CYS A 906 -25.31 -25.64 36.65
CA CYS A 906 -25.29 -27.11 36.48
C CYS A 906 -24.59 -27.59 35.20
N HIS A 907 -24.11 -26.66 34.36
CA HIS A 907 -23.47 -26.91 33.06
C HIS A 907 -24.31 -27.75 32.08
N SER A 908 -25.65 -27.67 32.20
CA SER A 908 -26.58 -28.28 31.27
C SER A 908 -26.89 -27.34 30.10
N ASN A 909 -26.90 -27.89 28.88
CA ASN A 909 -27.37 -27.21 27.67
C ASN A 909 -28.89 -27.34 27.46
N GLN A 910 -29.60 -28.04 28.34
CA GLN A 910 -31.05 -28.32 28.20
C GLN A 910 -31.94 -27.19 28.75
N HIS A 911 -31.37 -26.28 29.54
CA HIS A 911 -32.07 -25.12 30.10
C HIS A 911 -31.09 -23.97 30.35
N LYS A 912 -31.63 -22.74 30.40
CA LYS A 912 -30.87 -21.54 30.80
C LYS A 912 -30.72 -21.50 32.32
N THR A 913 -29.82 -20.66 32.83
CA THR A 913 -29.78 -20.42 34.28
C THR A 913 -30.99 -19.62 34.74
N PRO A 914 -31.75 -20.07 35.76
CA PRO A 914 -32.83 -19.26 36.33
C PRO A 914 -32.36 -17.88 36.81
N ARG A 915 -33.17 -16.84 36.61
CA ARG A 915 -32.98 -15.54 37.30
C ARG A 915 -33.23 -15.77 38.80
N TYR A 916 -32.44 -15.12 39.66
CA TYR A 916 -32.55 -15.27 41.11
C TYR A 916 -33.93 -14.82 41.60
N LYS A 917 -34.63 -15.69 42.34
CA LYS A 917 -35.93 -15.38 42.94
C LYS A 917 -35.80 -14.58 44.22
N ARG A 918 -36.79 -13.74 44.51
CA ARG A 918 -36.91 -13.00 45.77
C ARG A 918 -37.34 -13.98 46.89
N GLY A 919 -36.38 -14.49 47.66
CA GLY A 919 -36.63 -15.23 48.91
C GLY A 919 -36.51 -16.75 48.88
N GLU A 920 -36.15 -17.38 47.75
CA GLU A 920 -35.85 -18.82 47.69
C GLU A 920 -34.33 -19.08 47.61
N LEU A 921 -33.81 -19.81 48.61
CA LEU A 921 -32.48 -20.43 48.58
C LEU A 921 -32.63 -21.86 48.06
N ASP A 922 -32.36 -22.09 46.78
CA ASP A 922 -32.12 -23.45 46.29
C ASP A 922 -30.72 -23.89 46.71
N TYR A 923 -30.67 -24.82 47.66
CA TYR A 923 -29.47 -25.63 47.92
C TYR A 923 -29.44 -26.77 46.90
N ILE A 924 -28.33 -26.88 46.16
CA ILE A 924 -27.90 -28.11 45.48
C ILE A 924 -26.83 -28.77 46.35
#